data_AF-A0A9P1DRP2-F1
#
_entry.id   AF-A0A9P1DRP2-F1
#
_cell.length_a   1.000
_cell.length_b   1.000
_cell.length_c   1.000
_cell.angle_alpha   90.00
_cell.angle_beta   90.00
_cell.angle_gamma   90.00
#
_symmetry.space_group_name_H-M   'P 1'
#
loop_
_entity.id
_entity.type
_entity.pdbx_description
1 polymer ?
#
loop_
_entity_poly.entity_id
_entity_poly.type
_entity_poly.pdbx_seq_one_letter_code
_entity_poly.pdbx_strand_id
1 'polypeptide(L)'
;MLNMPKRGALLEAVIARLQALRNGGYGVKPRFVAVSATVPNGSDVAKWLQDDRGDRGALKTFGMDFRPVPLAIHVQTYKSAKNEFVFQEALNHHLSPIIRQFSDGKATLVFCVTKRACETAAKSLQQEGSGRCTGWLDPHLQLLLKEKAMSLTDSTLRSLVPNGLAYHHAGLNATDRQIVEQLFLQSAIVVLFCTQTLALGVNLPARLVIVKGTTAYKDHGWEEYDELEMLQIMGRAGRPQFDRQGVAVIMTETAHAGRWQQIMAGRPLESRLPGNLTEALLAEVVAQTTPNIQSLSTWLKSTFLAVRCARDPGHYATLCPVFINGVHPLLSSDGPDLEQFLRALSQQELEKLVTAGLITCDGAELQATALGEVASRFSVRYDTIRWLQQAPAPADLKELLWLIAQSADFAEYRPRHGEKTQLRDLAKKDAVRWPLAGPVDSAAKKVLVLLMLALADSPRSQLSWELKSQQSQVLRRAEPLLRVVSELFETRKEGRALAACMLMRNCLRKQIWENSTMLVRQLPNIGDVGAVALKERQLSSLEALESGDPRVIEIALGRRPPFSSTLQKKLRSVPRIKLRLCPQGTDGTISIDCGGSPLNCNESQLGTGFVHCVAYGAPGGQLLLHRRFPARNPQGLLLNLQNSTGLVVHLIYEDLIGFDDFQILGDVRMDRMAVGPSVASQSSEPGGKAKRQRVEKLSGHEATVALARARQGAQIQTLASSASPVRAMSSQTAPSFEGRAGRAGRADGFAAPDFQSREIPVAPAPMMLMQPVQPMQPVQPMQAVQLMQPVQSMQPMQPSCGPKGCTASPTPMMSRACDSQVDQPDTVMIRTAAGRLRWVNRTSSDALATGRIHPQCQSGAQFRSQFIRASDMQMSSTQNSVHEFALPQSYGLWGFVDHGAKGQ
;
A
#
# COMPACT_ATOMS: atom_id res chain seq x y z
N MET A 1 -6.45 1.08 -18.26
CA MET A 1 -6.18 1.53 -16.87
C MET A 1 -6.37 3.03 -16.66
N LEU A 2 -6.10 3.90 -17.65
CA LEU A 2 -6.18 5.37 -17.51
C LEU A 2 -7.48 5.89 -16.85
N ASN A 3 -8.65 5.33 -17.15
CA ASN A 3 -9.92 5.78 -16.53
C ASN A 3 -10.08 5.50 -15.02
N MET A 4 -9.21 4.69 -14.39
CA MET A 4 -9.26 4.42 -12.95
C MET A 4 -8.74 5.64 -12.15
N PRO A 5 -9.50 6.27 -11.24
CA PRO A 5 -9.12 7.56 -10.63
C PRO A 5 -7.67 7.66 -10.12
N LYS A 6 -7.32 6.97 -9.02
CA LYS A 6 -5.96 7.04 -8.43
C LYS A 6 -4.85 6.46 -9.34
N ARG A 7 -5.17 5.43 -10.14
CA ARG A 7 -4.19 4.68 -10.95
C ARG A 7 -3.92 5.31 -12.32
N GLY A 8 -4.88 6.03 -12.86
CA GLY A 8 -4.78 6.73 -14.14
C GLY A 8 -3.81 7.89 -14.07
N ALA A 9 -4.01 8.78 -13.09
CA ALA A 9 -3.12 9.92 -12.85
C ALA A 9 -1.65 9.51 -12.69
N LEU A 10 -1.38 8.46 -11.89
CA LEU A 10 -0.03 7.95 -11.69
C LEU A 10 0.59 7.37 -12.99
N LEU A 11 -0.18 6.59 -13.75
CA LEU A 11 0.27 6.04 -15.03
C LEU A 11 0.56 7.15 -16.05
N GLU A 12 -0.27 8.19 -16.06
CA GLU A 12 -0.14 9.35 -16.92
C GLU A 12 1.11 10.19 -16.59
N ALA A 13 1.31 10.52 -15.31
CA ALA A 13 2.49 11.25 -14.84
C ALA A 13 3.81 10.49 -15.11
N VAL A 14 3.84 9.17 -14.88
CA VAL A 14 5.01 8.33 -15.17
C VAL A 14 5.34 8.30 -16.67
N ILE A 15 4.32 8.25 -17.54
CA ILE A 15 4.53 8.29 -18.99
C ILE A 15 5.01 9.68 -19.44
N ALA A 16 4.39 10.75 -18.95
CA ALA A 16 4.82 12.13 -19.23
C ALA A 16 6.28 12.37 -18.80
N ARG A 17 6.70 11.87 -17.63
CA ARG A 17 8.11 11.89 -17.19
C ARG A 17 9.04 11.14 -18.14
N LEU A 18 8.64 9.96 -18.62
CA LEU A 18 9.43 9.20 -19.59
C LEU A 18 9.51 9.89 -20.96
N GLN A 19 8.49 10.65 -21.36
CA GLN A 19 8.52 11.50 -22.56
C GLN A 19 9.43 12.73 -22.34
N ALA A 20 9.34 13.40 -21.19
CA ALA A 20 10.26 14.49 -20.84
C ALA A 20 11.74 14.04 -20.85
N LEU A 21 12.04 12.85 -20.32
CA LEU A 21 13.38 12.26 -20.36
C LEU A 21 13.84 11.86 -21.77
N ARG A 22 12.92 11.38 -22.63
CA ARG A 22 13.19 11.10 -24.05
C ARG A 22 13.59 12.34 -24.83
N ASN A 23 12.90 13.45 -24.54
CA ASN A 23 12.99 14.69 -25.29
C ASN A 23 14.10 15.61 -24.76
N GLY A 24 14.36 15.59 -23.44
CA GLY A 24 15.31 16.47 -22.73
C GLY A 24 16.80 16.17 -22.93
N GLY A 25 17.21 15.58 -24.05
CA GLY A 25 18.62 15.40 -24.40
C GLY A 25 19.40 14.32 -23.63
N TYR A 26 18.82 13.67 -22.61
CA TYR A 26 19.47 12.68 -21.73
C TYR A 26 19.95 11.38 -22.39
N GLY A 27 19.93 11.26 -23.72
CA GLY A 27 20.34 10.07 -24.49
C GLY A 27 19.40 8.87 -24.41
N VAL A 28 18.54 8.79 -23.39
CA VAL A 28 17.57 7.70 -23.19
C VAL A 28 16.42 7.81 -24.20
N LYS A 29 16.12 6.74 -24.93
CA LYS A 29 15.01 6.69 -25.91
C LYS A 29 14.06 5.53 -25.60
N PRO A 30 13.13 5.68 -24.62
CA PRO A 30 12.20 4.63 -24.24
C PRO A 30 11.19 4.36 -25.37
N ARG A 31 11.00 3.08 -25.72
CA ARG A 31 9.96 2.66 -26.66
C ARG A 31 8.65 2.40 -25.91
N PHE A 32 7.64 3.23 -26.16
CA PHE A 32 6.30 2.98 -25.64
C PHE A 32 5.59 1.87 -26.44
N VAL A 33 5.03 0.89 -25.74
CA VAL A 33 4.16 -0.15 -26.29
C VAL A 33 2.91 -0.22 -25.42
N ALA A 34 1.87 0.52 -25.82
CA ALA A 34 0.60 0.54 -25.11
C ALA A 34 -0.27 -0.65 -25.49
N VAL A 35 -0.74 -1.41 -24.50
CA VAL A 35 -1.69 -2.52 -24.67
C VAL A 35 -2.93 -2.23 -23.83
N SER A 36 -4.11 -2.37 -24.43
CA SER A 36 -5.40 -2.09 -23.80
C SER A 36 -6.48 -3.02 -24.38
N ALA A 37 -7.61 -3.13 -23.67
CA ALA A 37 -8.86 -3.46 -24.33
C ALA A 37 -9.22 -2.38 -25.37
N THR A 38 -10.01 -2.73 -26.38
CA THR A 38 -10.48 -1.84 -27.44
C THR A 38 -11.25 -0.64 -26.84
N VAL A 39 -10.90 0.57 -27.26
CA VAL A 39 -11.42 1.84 -26.72
C VAL A 39 -11.73 2.83 -27.86
N PRO A 40 -12.80 3.64 -27.78
CA PRO A 40 -13.24 4.50 -28.88
C PRO A 40 -12.17 5.51 -29.35
N ASN A 41 -11.49 6.18 -28.42
CA ASN A 41 -10.48 7.20 -28.71
C ASN A 41 -9.04 6.67 -28.59
N GLY A 42 -8.78 5.44 -29.03
CA GLY A 42 -7.41 4.92 -29.15
C GLY A 42 -6.47 5.82 -29.99
N SER A 43 -7.05 6.63 -30.89
CA SER A 43 -6.37 7.69 -31.64
C SER A 43 -5.85 8.85 -30.79
N ASP A 44 -6.49 9.19 -29.66
CA ASP A 44 -6.00 10.20 -28.72
C ASP A 44 -4.78 9.67 -27.94
N VAL A 45 -4.82 8.40 -27.52
CA VAL A 45 -3.66 7.74 -26.90
C VAL A 45 -2.50 7.62 -27.89
N ALA A 46 -2.79 7.29 -29.16
CA ALA A 46 -1.80 7.26 -30.23
C ALA A 46 -1.26 8.65 -30.60
N LYS A 47 -2.01 9.73 -30.35
CA LYS A 47 -1.53 11.12 -30.45
C LYS A 47 -0.64 11.50 -29.27
N TRP A 48 -1.05 11.13 -28.05
CA TRP A 48 -0.29 11.40 -26.83
C TRP A 48 1.09 10.74 -26.84
N LEU A 49 1.19 9.49 -27.30
CA LEU A 49 2.42 8.70 -27.30
C LEU A 49 3.33 8.92 -28.54
N GLN A 50 3.10 9.98 -29.32
CA GLN A 50 3.94 10.31 -30.49
C GLN A 50 5.40 10.61 -30.10
N ASP A 51 6.30 10.48 -31.06
CA ASP A 51 7.66 10.98 -30.96
C ASP A 51 7.80 12.39 -31.56
N ASP A 52 8.96 13.00 -31.34
CA ASP A 52 9.23 14.39 -31.70
C ASP A 52 9.44 14.57 -33.22
N ARG A 53 9.33 13.48 -33.99
CA ARG A 53 9.36 13.46 -35.46
C ARG A 53 7.94 13.46 -36.04
N GLY A 54 6.91 13.37 -35.19
CA GLY A 54 5.52 13.24 -35.60
C GLY A 54 5.16 11.85 -36.11
N ASP A 55 6.05 10.86 -35.96
CA ASP A 55 5.77 9.49 -36.38
C ASP A 55 4.65 8.92 -35.48
N ARG A 56 3.50 8.64 -36.10
CA ARG A 56 2.32 8.16 -35.36
C ARG A 56 2.64 6.78 -34.81
N GLY A 57 2.68 6.65 -33.48
CA GLY A 57 2.76 5.34 -32.82
C GLY A 57 1.72 4.41 -33.41
N ALA A 58 2.17 3.28 -33.99
CA ALA A 58 1.38 2.48 -34.94
C ALA A 58 0.14 1.84 -34.30
N LEU A 59 -0.97 2.59 -34.26
CA LEU A 59 -2.23 2.19 -33.67
C LEU A 59 -2.81 1.00 -34.43
N LYS A 60 -2.94 -0.14 -33.74
CA LYS A 60 -3.66 -1.31 -34.22
C LYS A 60 -4.86 -1.54 -33.32
N THR A 61 -6.04 -1.24 -33.85
CA THR A 61 -7.33 -1.49 -33.19
C THR A 61 -7.84 -2.85 -33.64
N PHE A 62 -8.16 -3.73 -32.70
CA PHE A 62 -8.67 -5.07 -32.97
C PHE A 62 -10.14 -5.15 -32.53
N GLY A 63 -11.02 -5.53 -33.47
CA GLY A 63 -12.44 -5.79 -33.22
C GLY A 63 -12.67 -7.14 -32.54
N MET A 64 -13.94 -7.47 -32.26
CA MET A 64 -14.31 -8.77 -31.68
C MET A 64 -13.97 -9.95 -32.61
N ASP A 65 -13.86 -9.70 -33.91
CA ASP A 65 -13.51 -10.68 -34.95
C ASP A 65 -12.06 -11.21 -34.80
N PHE A 66 -11.21 -10.47 -34.09
CA PHE A 66 -9.84 -10.88 -33.75
C PHE A 66 -9.75 -11.65 -32.42
N ARG A 67 -10.87 -11.86 -31.70
CA ARG A 67 -10.89 -12.60 -30.44
C ARG A 67 -10.66 -14.10 -30.74
N PRO A 68 -9.62 -14.77 -30.17
CA PRO A 68 -9.30 -16.17 -30.50
C PRO A 68 -10.42 -17.18 -30.23
N VAL A 69 -11.41 -16.80 -29.43
CA VAL A 69 -12.70 -17.46 -29.31
C VAL A 69 -13.76 -16.36 -29.36
N PRO A 70 -14.68 -16.33 -30.34
CA PRO A 70 -15.76 -15.33 -30.41
C PRO A 70 -16.61 -15.26 -29.13
N LEU A 71 -17.12 -14.07 -28.79
CA LEU A 71 -17.90 -13.84 -27.57
C LEU A 71 -19.36 -13.54 -27.89
N ALA A 72 -20.28 -14.35 -27.38
CA ALA A 72 -21.69 -13.99 -27.26
C ALA A 72 -21.95 -13.33 -25.90
N ILE A 73 -22.75 -12.27 -25.88
CA ILE A 73 -23.14 -11.57 -24.65
C ILE A 73 -24.67 -11.53 -24.58
N HIS A 74 -25.23 -11.99 -23.46
CA HIS A 74 -26.66 -11.95 -23.19
C HIS A 74 -26.93 -11.15 -21.92
N VAL A 75 -27.67 -10.05 -22.03
CA VAL A 75 -28.12 -9.26 -20.89
C VAL A 75 -29.50 -9.77 -20.48
N GLN A 76 -29.59 -10.41 -19.31
CA GLN A 76 -30.83 -10.90 -18.74
C GLN A 76 -31.32 -9.95 -17.65
N THR A 77 -32.56 -9.48 -17.80
CA THR A 77 -33.16 -8.44 -16.98
C THR A 77 -34.11 -9.02 -15.95
N TYR A 78 -34.02 -8.51 -14.72
CA TYR A 78 -34.83 -8.93 -13.59
C TYR A 78 -35.53 -7.72 -12.97
N LYS A 79 -36.70 -7.94 -12.37
CA LYS A 79 -37.42 -6.90 -11.62
C LYS A 79 -36.60 -6.52 -10.39
N SER A 80 -36.51 -5.21 -10.12
CA SER A 80 -35.90 -4.68 -8.91
C SER A 80 -36.56 -5.24 -7.65
N ALA A 81 -35.77 -5.41 -6.59
CA ALA A 81 -36.24 -5.88 -5.29
C ALA A 81 -36.29 -4.74 -4.25
N LYS A 82 -36.86 -5.02 -3.06
CA LYS A 82 -36.93 -4.03 -1.96
C LYS A 82 -35.54 -3.51 -1.51
N ASN A 83 -34.47 -4.24 -1.81
CA ASN A 83 -33.08 -3.83 -1.68
C ASN A 83 -32.18 -4.85 -2.42
N GLU A 84 -30.94 -4.45 -2.68
CA GLU A 84 -29.94 -5.27 -3.38
C GLU A 84 -29.69 -6.65 -2.73
N PHE A 85 -29.75 -6.79 -1.40
CA PHE A 85 -29.54 -8.10 -0.78
C PHE A 85 -30.64 -9.10 -1.16
N VAL A 86 -31.90 -8.66 -1.22
CA VAL A 86 -33.02 -9.47 -1.70
C VAL A 86 -32.92 -9.74 -3.20
N PHE A 87 -32.44 -8.77 -3.98
CA PHE A 87 -32.18 -8.96 -5.42
C PHE A 87 -31.12 -10.04 -5.65
N GLN A 88 -29.95 -9.90 -5.03
CA GLN A 88 -28.86 -10.89 -5.06
C GLN A 88 -29.31 -12.28 -4.66
N GLU A 89 -30.16 -12.43 -3.65
CA GLU A 89 -30.65 -13.75 -3.24
C GLU A 89 -31.62 -14.34 -4.28
N ALA A 90 -32.56 -13.54 -4.80
CA ALA A 90 -33.49 -13.97 -5.85
C ALA A 90 -32.78 -14.41 -7.14
N LEU A 91 -31.64 -13.80 -7.49
CA LEU A 91 -30.83 -14.22 -8.65
C LEU A 91 -30.29 -15.66 -8.53
N ASN A 92 -30.20 -16.26 -7.35
CA ASN A 92 -29.71 -17.64 -7.20
C ASN A 92 -30.55 -18.64 -8.02
N HIS A 93 -31.88 -18.53 -7.93
CA HIS A 93 -32.84 -19.44 -8.59
C HIS A 93 -32.83 -19.38 -10.14
N HIS A 94 -32.19 -18.36 -10.70
CA HIS A 94 -32.05 -18.20 -12.15
C HIS A 94 -30.75 -18.80 -12.69
N LEU A 95 -29.77 -19.15 -11.84
CA LEU A 95 -28.49 -19.73 -12.26
C LEU A 95 -28.66 -21.10 -12.91
N SER A 96 -29.49 -21.98 -12.34
CA SER A 96 -29.70 -23.35 -12.80
C SER A 96 -30.26 -23.41 -14.26
N PRO A 97 -31.27 -22.60 -14.63
CA PRO A 97 -31.65 -22.38 -16.04
C PRO A 97 -30.52 -21.85 -16.94
N ILE A 98 -29.80 -20.80 -16.53
CA ILE A 98 -28.75 -20.16 -17.36
C ILE A 98 -27.61 -21.15 -17.65
N ILE A 99 -27.17 -21.90 -16.64
CA ILE A 99 -26.10 -22.90 -16.80
C ILE A 99 -26.55 -23.98 -17.78
N ARG A 100 -27.79 -24.46 -17.69
CA ARG A 100 -28.34 -25.43 -18.67
C ARG A 100 -28.41 -24.88 -20.10
N GLN A 101 -28.74 -23.60 -20.26
CA GLN A 101 -28.91 -22.97 -21.57
C GLN A 101 -27.59 -22.68 -22.29
N PHE A 102 -26.52 -22.31 -21.58
CA PHE A 102 -25.32 -21.71 -22.19
C PHE A 102 -23.98 -22.40 -21.90
N SER A 103 -23.92 -23.41 -21.01
CA SER A 103 -22.66 -24.07 -20.65
C SER A 103 -22.22 -25.18 -21.61
N ASP A 104 -23.14 -25.77 -22.38
CA ASP A 104 -22.97 -27.07 -23.07
C ASP A 104 -22.44 -28.19 -22.15
N GLY A 105 -22.71 -28.13 -20.84
CA GLY A 105 -22.14 -29.06 -19.85
C GLY A 105 -20.66 -28.82 -19.52
N LYS A 106 -20.07 -27.69 -19.96
CA LYS A 106 -18.65 -27.35 -19.76
C LYS A 106 -18.43 -26.39 -18.59
N ALA A 107 -17.16 -26.29 -18.19
CA ALA A 107 -16.69 -25.40 -17.13
C ALA A 107 -17.28 -23.98 -17.21
N THR A 108 -17.86 -23.53 -16.09
CA THR A 108 -18.62 -22.30 -15.93
C THR A 108 -18.08 -21.49 -14.73
N LEU A 109 -17.92 -20.18 -14.91
CA LEU A 109 -17.64 -19.24 -13.82
C LEU A 109 -18.90 -18.45 -13.46
N VAL A 110 -19.21 -18.34 -12.16
CA VAL A 110 -20.28 -17.47 -11.66
C VAL A 110 -19.66 -16.39 -10.77
N PHE A 111 -19.59 -15.17 -11.28
CA PHE A 111 -19.08 -14.03 -10.54
C PHE A 111 -20.16 -13.46 -9.62
N CYS A 112 -19.87 -13.39 -8.32
CA CYS A 112 -20.75 -12.84 -7.30
C CYS A 112 -20.07 -11.70 -6.55
N VAL A 113 -20.86 -10.74 -6.06
CA VAL A 113 -20.37 -9.49 -5.44
C VAL A 113 -19.55 -9.73 -4.17
N THR A 114 -19.95 -10.70 -3.33
CA THR A 114 -19.35 -10.92 -2.01
C THR A 114 -19.00 -12.38 -1.79
N LYS A 115 -18.06 -12.63 -0.86
CA LYS A 115 -17.62 -13.98 -0.48
C LYS A 115 -18.79 -14.87 -0.08
N ARG A 116 -19.61 -14.38 0.84
CA ARG A 116 -20.85 -15.04 1.29
C ARG A 116 -21.84 -15.26 0.14
N ALA A 117 -21.91 -14.36 -0.84
CA ALA A 117 -22.76 -14.57 -2.03
C ALA A 117 -22.26 -15.73 -2.90
N CYS A 118 -20.94 -15.96 -3.01
CA CYS A 118 -20.39 -17.16 -3.66
C CYS A 118 -20.79 -18.44 -2.89
N GLU A 119 -20.63 -18.43 -1.55
CA GLU A 119 -21.00 -19.57 -0.69
C GLU A 119 -22.49 -19.90 -0.78
N THR A 120 -23.38 -18.90 -0.66
CA THR A 120 -24.84 -19.10 -0.70
C THR A 120 -25.28 -19.55 -2.09
N ALA A 121 -24.76 -18.95 -3.17
CA ALA A 121 -25.13 -19.33 -4.53
C ALA A 121 -24.69 -20.78 -4.84
N ALA A 122 -23.51 -21.21 -4.37
CA ALA A 122 -23.07 -22.60 -4.49
C ALA A 122 -23.95 -23.57 -3.69
N LYS A 123 -24.35 -23.21 -2.45
CA LYS A 123 -25.29 -24.00 -1.62
C LYS A 123 -26.68 -24.10 -2.26
N SER A 124 -27.20 -23.01 -2.80
CA SER A 124 -28.49 -22.97 -3.50
C SER A 124 -28.47 -23.86 -4.76
N LEU A 125 -27.44 -23.76 -5.61
CA LEU A 125 -27.31 -24.63 -6.78
C LEU A 125 -27.10 -26.10 -6.41
N GLN A 126 -26.42 -26.40 -5.28
CA GLN A 126 -26.33 -27.76 -4.75
C GLN A 126 -27.70 -28.32 -4.33
N GLN A 127 -28.52 -27.52 -3.64
CA GLN A 127 -29.86 -27.92 -3.20
C GLN A 127 -30.80 -28.15 -4.39
N GLU A 128 -30.88 -27.20 -5.33
CA GLU A 128 -31.64 -27.38 -6.58
C GLU A 128 -31.11 -28.53 -7.45
N GLY A 129 -29.80 -28.78 -7.39
CA GLY A 129 -29.13 -29.82 -8.15
C GLY A 129 -29.29 -31.22 -7.60
N SER A 130 -29.70 -31.38 -6.33
CA SER A 130 -29.78 -32.66 -5.61
C SER A 130 -30.69 -33.72 -6.27
N GLY A 131 -31.61 -33.31 -7.16
CA GLY A 131 -32.39 -34.21 -7.99
C GLY A 131 -32.16 -34.14 -9.51
N ARG A 132 -31.27 -33.24 -10.01
CA ARG A 132 -31.16 -32.95 -11.47
C ARG A 132 -29.77 -32.56 -12.02
N CYS A 133 -28.73 -32.38 -11.21
CA CYS A 133 -27.41 -31.92 -11.69
C CYS A 133 -26.31 -33.01 -11.72
N THR A 134 -26.65 -34.26 -11.37
CA THR A 134 -25.73 -35.40 -11.45
C THR A 134 -25.29 -35.73 -12.88
N GLY A 135 -26.08 -35.37 -13.89
CA GLY A 135 -25.77 -35.56 -15.31
C GLY A 135 -24.71 -34.60 -15.90
N TRP A 136 -24.02 -33.80 -15.08
CA TRP A 136 -22.94 -32.90 -15.52
C TRP A 136 -21.54 -33.40 -15.16
N LEU A 137 -21.42 -34.46 -14.35
CA LEU A 137 -20.12 -35.01 -13.95
C LEU A 137 -19.82 -36.30 -14.69
N ASP A 138 -18.61 -36.38 -15.22
CA ASP A 138 -17.98 -37.65 -15.56
C ASP A 138 -17.83 -38.51 -14.28
N PRO A 139 -18.35 -39.76 -14.26
CA PRO A 139 -18.19 -40.67 -13.13
C PRO A 139 -16.74 -40.89 -12.69
N HIS A 140 -15.78 -40.83 -13.62
CA HIS A 140 -14.35 -40.96 -13.33
C HIS A 140 -13.83 -39.74 -12.56
N LEU A 141 -14.22 -38.53 -12.96
CA LEU A 141 -13.87 -37.29 -12.24
C LEU A 141 -14.54 -37.21 -10.87
N GLN A 142 -15.72 -37.83 -10.69
CA GLN A 142 -16.39 -37.87 -9.39
C GLN A 142 -15.57 -38.61 -8.31
N LEU A 143 -14.75 -39.61 -8.67
CA LEU A 143 -13.85 -40.28 -7.72
C LEU A 143 -12.70 -39.35 -7.30
N LEU A 144 -12.05 -38.68 -8.25
CA LEU A 144 -11.00 -37.68 -8.00
C LEU A 144 -11.51 -36.54 -7.10
N LEU A 145 -12.73 -36.05 -7.35
CA LEU A 145 -13.34 -34.99 -6.54
C LEU A 145 -13.62 -35.44 -5.10
N LYS A 146 -14.06 -36.69 -4.88
CA LYS A 146 -14.24 -37.25 -3.53
C LYS A 146 -12.90 -37.38 -2.80
N GLU A 147 -11.85 -37.83 -3.48
CA GLU A 147 -10.49 -37.91 -2.91
C GLU A 147 -9.97 -36.51 -2.52
N LYS A 148 -9.96 -35.55 -3.45
CA LYS A 148 -9.45 -34.19 -3.19
C LYS A 148 -10.33 -33.38 -2.24
N ALA A 149 -11.62 -33.69 -2.10
CA ALA A 149 -12.44 -33.07 -1.06
C ALA A 149 -11.87 -33.34 0.34
N MET A 150 -11.35 -34.54 0.61
CA MET A 150 -10.80 -34.91 1.92
C MET A 150 -9.56 -34.08 2.34
N SER A 151 -8.87 -33.43 1.40
CA SER A 151 -7.72 -32.55 1.69
C SER A 151 -8.08 -31.07 1.90
N LEU A 152 -9.36 -30.68 1.73
CA LEU A 152 -9.82 -29.30 1.90
C LEU A 152 -10.14 -28.99 3.37
N THR A 153 -9.60 -27.89 3.89
CA THR A 153 -9.89 -27.48 5.28
C THR A 153 -11.32 -26.97 5.45
N ASP A 154 -11.84 -26.22 4.46
CA ASP A 154 -13.18 -25.67 4.48
C ASP A 154 -14.25 -26.79 4.42
N SER A 155 -15.15 -26.81 5.40
CA SER A 155 -16.20 -27.82 5.54
C SER A 155 -17.32 -27.71 4.50
N THR A 156 -17.52 -26.51 3.93
CA THR A 156 -18.48 -26.28 2.84
C THR A 156 -17.88 -26.70 1.50
N LEU A 157 -16.61 -26.37 1.23
CA LEU A 157 -15.96 -26.88 0.02
C LEU A 157 -15.92 -28.42 0.02
N ARG A 158 -15.71 -29.04 1.19
CA ARG A 158 -15.81 -30.49 1.38
C ARG A 158 -17.16 -31.09 0.96
N SER A 159 -18.28 -30.40 1.14
CA SER A 159 -19.59 -30.88 0.67
C SER A 159 -19.90 -30.51 -0.78
N LEU A 160 -19.37 -29.40 -1.29
CA LEU A 160 -19.61 -28.92 -2.66
C LEU A 160 -18.78 -29.68 -3.72
N VAL A 161 -17.48 -29.87 -3.48
CA VAL A 161 -16.53 -30.39 -4.48
C VAL A 161 -16.91 -31.77 -5.04
N PRO A 162 -17.39 -32.76 -4.25
CA PRO A 162 -17.88 -34.03 -4.78
C PRO A 162 -19.05 -33.93 -5.78
N ASN A 163 -19.72 -32.77 -5.85
CA ASN A 163 -20.82 -32.45 -6.76
C ASN A 163 -20.37 -31.57 -7.95
N GLY A 164 -19.05 -31.40 -8.17
CA GLY A 164 -18.51 -30.56 -9.25
C GLY A 164 -18.74 -29.06 -9.05
N LEU A 165 -19.09 -28.64 -7.83
CA LEU A 165 -19.30 -27.26 -7.43
C LEU A 165 -18.18 -26.80 -6.51
N ALA A 166 -17.75 -25.55 -6.62
CA ALA A 166 -16.84 -24.94 -5.64
C ALA A 166 -17.00 -23.42 -5.61
N TYR A 167 -16.39 -22.77 -4.61
CA TYR A 167 -16.18 -21.33 -4.63
C TYR A 167 -14.71 -20.93 -4.47
N HIS A 168 -14.36 -19.77 -4.99
CA HIS A 168 -13.03 -19.17 -4.92
C HIS A 168 -13.11 -17.69 -4.55
N HIS A 169 -12.50 -17.34 -3.42
CA HIS A 169 -12.37 -15.96 -2.98
C HIS A 169 -11.21 -15.80 -2.00
N ALA A 170 -10.70 -14.58 -1.86
CA ALA A 170 -9.59 -14.22 -0.97
C ALA A 170 -9.90 -14.35 0.55
N GLY A 171 -10.92 -15.10 0.95
CA GLY A 171 -11.18 -15.52 2.35
C GLY A 171 -10.82 -16.98 2.61
N LEU A 172 -10.60 -17.77 1.55
CA LEU A 172 -10.07 -19.13 1.66
C LEU A 172 -8.56 -19.08 1.94
N ASN A 173 -8.06 -20.11 2.62
CA ASN A 173 -6.63 -20.32 2.81
C ASN A 173 -5.91 -20.49 1.43
N ALA A 174 -4.57 -20.53 1.42
CA ALA A 174 -3.81 -20.66 0.17
C ALA A 174 -3.97 -22.04 -0.49
N THR A 175 -3.87 -23.11 0.29
CA THR A 175 -3.96 -24.52 -0.13
C THR A 175 -5.32 -24.86 -0.73
N ASP A 176 -6.42 -24.52 -0.05
CA ASP A 176 -7.79 -24.80 -0.52
C ASP A 176 -8.07 -24.08 -1.85
N ARG A 177 -7.52 -22.87 -2.05
CA ARG A 177 -7.59 -22.17 -3.34
C ARG A 177 -6.79 -22.88 -4.43
N GLN A 178 -5.57 -23.33 -4.15
CA GLN A 178 -4.76 -24.07 -5.12
C GLN A 178 -5.43 -25.38 -5.56
N ILE A 179 -6.07 -26.10 -4.62
CA ILE A 179 -6.82 -27.33 -4.93
C ILE A 179 -8.02 -27.01 -5.83
N VAL A 180 -8.80 -25.97 -5.52
CA VAL A 180 -9.95 -25.53 -6.35
C VAL A 180 -9.51 -25.04 -7.73
N GLU A 181 -8.41 -24.29 -7.82
CA GLU A 181 -7.83 -23.83 -9.08
C GLU A 181 -7.39 -25.00 -9.97
N GLN A 182 -6.70 -26.01 -9.41
CA GLN A 182 -6.28 -27.21 -10.12
C GLN A 182 -7.46 -28.06 -10.62
N LEU A 183 -8.45 -28.32 -9.77
CA LEU A 183 -9.64 -29.10 -10.12
C LEU A 183 -10.51 -28.39 -11.18
N PHE A 184 -10.53 -27.06 -11.23
CA PHE A 184 -11.20 -26.31 -12.30
C PHE A 184 -10.42 -26.35 -13.63
N LEU A 185 -9.09 -26.24 -13.60
CA LEU A 185 -8.25 -26.41 -14.79
C LEU A 185 -8.39 -27.82 -15.40
N GLN A 186 -8.52 -28.85 -14.55
CA GLN A 186 -8.81 -30.23 -14.96
C GLN A 186 -10.26 -30.43 -15.46
N SER A 187 -11.10 -29.39 -15.49
CA SER A 187 -12.54 -29.45 -15.79
C SER A 187 -13.35 -30.42 -14.90
N ALA A 188 -12.84 -30.77 -13.72
CA ALA A 188 -13.54 -31.60 -12.74
C ALA A 188 -14.56 -30.78 -11.93
N ILE A 189 -14.23 -29.53 -11.59
CA ILE A 189 -15.23 -28.56 -11.12
C ILE A 189 -15.93 -27.97 -12.35
N VAL A 190 -17.22 -28.26 -12.49
CA VAL A 190 -18.07 -27.79 -13.59
C VAL A 190 -18.52 -26.35 -13.37
N VAL A 191 -18.82 -25.96 -12.12
CA VAL A 191 -19.28 -24.60 -11.78
C VAL A 191 -18.47 -24.03 -10.62
N LEU A 192 -17.75 -22.93 -10.89
CA LEU A 192 -16.92 -22.22 -9.92
C LEU A 192 -17.48 -20.82 -9.62
N PHE A 193 -17.94 -20.64 -8.38
CA PHE A 193 -18.47 -19.38 -7.87
C PHE A 193 -17.33 -18.49 -7.36
N CYS A 194 -17.19 -17.25 -7.80
CA CYS A 194 -16.03 -16.44 -7.45
C CYS A 194 -16.30 -14.95 -7.25
N THR A 195 -15.47 -14.30 -6.44
CA THR A 195 -15.44 -12.83 -6.36
C THR A 195 -14.61 -12.26 -7.51
N GLN A 196 -14.98 -11.05 -7.97
CA GLN A 196 -14.32 -10.27 -9.04
C GLN A 196 -12.78 -10.34 -9.05
N THR A 197 -12.15 -10.43 -7.86
CA THR A 197 -10.70 -10.65 -7.68
C THR A 197 -10.11 -11.77 -8.54
N LEU A 198 -10.87 -12.82 -8.87
CA LEU A 198 -10.42 -13.92 -9.73
C LEU A 198 -10.11 -13.42 -11.15
N ALA A 199 -10.94 -12.54 -11.71
CA ALA A 199 -10.76 -11.98 -13.05
C ALA A 199 -9.46 -11.16 -13.19
N LEU A 200 -8.93 -10.62 -12.08
CA LEU A 200 -7.68 -9.85 -12.02
C LEU A 200 -6.42 -10.70 -11.77
N GLY A 201 -6.55 -11.87 -11.13
CA GLY A 201 -5.41 -12.55 -10.49
C GLY A 201 -5.09 -13.97 -10.94
N VAL A 202 -6.03 -14.70 -11.57
CA VAL A 202 -5.82 -16.12 -11.93
C VAL A 202 -6.26 -16.37 -13.36
N ASN A 203 -5.50 -17.18 -14.12
CA ASN A 203 -5.84 -17.51 -15.51
C ASN A 203 -6.76 -18.74 -15.61
N LEU A 204 -8.00 -18.62 -15.12
CA LEU A 204 -9.05 -19.61 -15.32
C LEU A 204 -10.03 -19.13 -16.41
N PRO A 205 -9.93 -19.60 -17.66
CA PRO A 205 -10.98 -19.40 -18.67
C PRO A 205 -12.07 -20.48 -18.53
N ALA A 206 -13.30 -20.15 -18.94
CA ALA A 206 -14.49 -21.00 -18.85
C ALA A 206 -15.35 -20.88 -20.11
N ARG A 207 -16.14 -21.90 -20.48
CA ARG A 207 -17.06 -21.82 -21.64
C ARG A 207 -18.10 -20.72 -21.45
N LEU A 208 -18.65 -20.68 -20.24
CA LEU A 208 -19.67 -19.74 -19.77
C LEU A 208 -19.13 -18.90 -18.61
N VAL A 209 -19.40 -17.59 -18.65
CA VAL A 209 -19.23 -16.66 -17.53
C VAL A 209 -20.59 -16.04 -17.22
N ILE A 210 -21.04 -16.14 -15.98
CA ILE A 210 -22.24 -15.46 -15.47
C ILE A 210 -21.79 -14.33 -14.55
N VAL A 211 -22.25 -13.10 -14.81
CA VAL A 211 -22.17 -11.99 -13.86
C VAL A 211 -23.48 -11.94 -13.09
N LYS A 212 -23.45 -12.36 -11.82
CA LYS A 212 -24.64 -12.42 -10.96
C LYS A 212 -24.81 -11.09 -10.23
N GLY A 213 -25.60 -10.19 -10.84
CA GLY A 213 -25.84 -8.83 -10.35
C GLY A 213 -24.73 -7.87 -10.77
N THR A 214 -25.08 -6.62 -11.07
CA THR A 214 -24.19 -5.62 -11.68
C THR A 214 -23.72 -4.53 -10.73
N THR A 215 -24.23 -4.50 -9.50
CA THR A 215 -23.80 -3.58 -8.44
C THR A 215 -22.76 -4.23 -7.51
N ALA A 216 -21.97 -3.39 -6.87
CA ALA A 216 -21.05 -3.75 -5.81
C ALA A 216 -21.08 -2.72 -4.68
N TYR A 217 -20.81 -3.15 -3.44
CA TYR A 217 -20.73 -2.24 -2.30
C TYR A 217 -19.36 -1.56 -2.26
N LYS A 218 -19.27 -0.37 -2.88
CA LYS A 218 -18.11 0.53 -2.92
C LYS A 218 -18.20 1.55 -1.76
N ASP A 219 -17.26 2.49 -1.66
CA ASP A 219 -17.06 3.31 -0.44
C ASP A 219 -18.18 4.34 -0.16
N HIS A 220 -19.08 4.58 -1.12
CA HIS A 220 -20.24 5.47 -0.98
C HIS A 220 -21.59 4.72 -0.90
N GLY A 221 -21.61 3.42 -1.16
CA GLY A 221 -22.81 2.59 -1.10
C GLY A 221 -22.82 1.48 -2.14
N TRP A 222 -24.01 1.10 -2.60
CA TRP A 222 -24.16 0.21 -3.75
C TRP A 222 -23.99 1.01 -5.04
N GLU A 223 -23.01 0.62 -5.86
CA GLU A 223 -22.60 1.28 -7.09
C GLU A 223 -22.45 0.23 -8.19
N GLU A 224 -22.89 0.50 -9.41
CA GLU A 224 -22.67 -0.37 -10.57
C GLU A 224 -21.16 -0.59 -10.85
N TYR A 225 -20.78 -1.79 -11.31
CA TYR A 225 -19.41 -2.09 -11.73
C TYR A 225 -18.91 -1.10 -12.79
N ASP A 226 -17.60 -0.86 -12.83
CA ASP A 226 -16.98 -0.13 -13.92
C ASP A 226 -16.90 -1.03 -15.17
N GLU A 227 -17.05 -0.46 -16.37
CA GLU A 227 -17.05 -1.25 -17.61
C GLU A 227 -15.76 -2.06 -17.81
N LEU A 228 -14.62 -1.54 -17.32
CA LEU A 228 -13.35 -2.27 -17.33
C LEU A 228 -13.35 -3.50 -16.40
N GLU A 229 -14.08 -3.45 -15.27
CA GLU A 229 -14.26 -4.58 -14.36
C GLU A 229 -15.09 -5.67 -15.05
N MET A 230 -16.18 -5.27 -15.69
CA MET A 230 -17.07 -6.17 -16.46
C MET A 230 -16.36 -6.78 -17.68
N LEU A 231 -15.58 -6.00 -18.43
CA LEU A 231 -14.77 -6.49 -19.55
C LEU A 231 -13.69 -7.49 -19.08
N GLN A 232 -13.11 -7.30 -17.89
CA GLN A 232 -12.17 -8.27 -17.31
C GLN A 232 -12.85 -9.58 -16.89
N ILE A 233 -14.08 -9.51 -16.37
CA ILE A 233 -14.89 -10.69 -16.04
C ILE A 233 -15.29 -11.45 -17.32
N MET A 234 -15.92 -10.78 -18.28
CA MET A 234 -16.32 -11.39 -19.57
C MET A 234 -15.12 -11.86 -20.41
N GLY A 235 -13.94 -11.27 -20.19
CA GLY A 235 -12.67 -11.72 -20.76
C GLY A 235 -12.32 -13.18 -20.43
N ARG A 236 -12.93 -13.77 -19.39
CA ARG A 236 -12.77 -15.19 -19.03
C ARG A 236 -13.65 -16.16 -19.82
N ALA A 237 -14.60 -15.68 -20.63
CA ALA A 237 -15.50 -16.51 -21.42
C ALA A 237 -14.87 -17.01 -22.72
N GLY A 238 -14.98 -18.32 -22.97
CA GLY A 238 -14.36 -19.05 -24.08
C GLY A 238 -12.92 -19.49 -23.76
N ARG A 239 -12.69 -20.81 -23.68
CA ARG A 239 -11.35 -21.38 -23.52
C ARG A 239 -10.71 -21.58 -24.91
N PRO A 240 -9.57 -20.90 -25.23
CA PRO A 240 -8.85 -21.15 -26.48
C PRO A 240 -8.56 -22.64 -26.67
N GLN A 241 -8.56 -23.11 -27.93
CA GLN A 241 -8.39 -24.52 -28.32
C GLN A 241 -9.55 -25.48 -27.93
N PHE A 242 -10.33 -25.21 -26.86
CA PHE A 242 -11.38 -26.11 -26.38
C PHE A 242 -12.83 -25.69 -26.73
N ASP A 243 -13.07 -24.40 -26.91
CA ASP A 243 -14.41 -23.84 -27.15
C ASP A 243 -14.45 -23.04 -28.47
N ARG A 244 -15.46 -23.32 -29.31
CA ARG A 244 -15.70 -22.57 -30.56
C ARG A 244 -16.27 -21.16 -30.33
N GLN A 245 -16.85 -20.93 -29.15
CA GLN A 245 -17.44 -19.66 -28.73
C GLN A 245 -17.41 -19.57 -27.20
N GLY A 246 -17.21 -18.38 -26.65
CA GLY A 246 -17.44 -18.07 -25.24
C GLY A 246 -18.79 -17.39 -25.06
N VAL A 247 -19.48 -17.65 -23.96
CA VAL A 247 -20.72 -16.93 -23.61
C VAL A 247 -20.51 -16.17 -22.31
N ALA A 248 -20.92 -14.90 -22.30
CA ALA A 248 -21.11 -14.10 -21.10
C ALA A 248 -22.61 -13.82 -20.89
N VAL A 249 -23.12 -14.06 -19.69
CA VAL A 249 -24.48 -13.71 -19.29
C VAL A 249 -24.41 -12.68 -18.17
N ILE A 250 -25.02 -11.51 -18.37
CA ILE A 250 -25.09 -10.43 -17.39
C ILE A 250 -26.50 -10.44 -16.78
N MET A 251 -26.59 -10.74 -15.47
CA MET A 251 -27.84 -10.69 -14.73
C MET A 251 -27.95 -9.32 -14.06
N THR A 252 -28.92 -8.50 -14.48
CA THR A 252 -29.04 -7.07 -14.11
C THR A 252 -30.48 -6.71 -13.76
N GLU A 253 -30.67 -5.64 -12.98
CA GLU A 253 -31.98 -4.98 -12.94
C GLU A 253 -32.34 -4.42 -14.33
N THR A 254 -33.63 -4.43 -14.69
CA THR A 254 -34.12 -3.87 -15.96
C THR A 254 -33.70 -2.41 -16.17
N ALA A 255 -33.59 -1.61 -15.11
CA ALA A 255 -33.18 -0.21 -15.16
C ALA A 255 -31.73 0.01 -15.64
N HIS A 256 -30.88 -1.00 -15.56
CA HIS A 256 -29.47 -0.92 -15.98
C HIS A 256 -29.17 -1.70 -17.27
N ALA A 257 -30.19 -2.31 -17.87
CA ALA A 257 -30.06 -3.14 -19.08
C ALA A 257 -29.34 -2.43 -20.25
N GLY A 258 -29.72 -1.17 -20.54
CA GLY A 258 -29.15 -0.41 -21.67
C GLY A 258 -27.64 -0.15 -21.54
N ARG A 259 -27.15 0.13 -20.32
CA ARG A 259 -25.71 0.25 -20.01
C ARG A 259 -24.95 -1.01 -20.40
N TRP A 260 -25.52 -2.18 -20.07
CA TRP A 260 -24.88 -3.47 -20.28
C TRP A 260 -25.08 -4.05 -21.67
N GLN A 261 -26.11 -3.63 -22.41
CA GLN A 261 -26.26 -3.90 -23.84
C GLN A 261 -25.22 -3.13 -24.67
N GLN A 262 -24.85 -1.91 -24.24
CA GLN A 262 -23.90 -1.05 -24.95
C GLN A 262 -22.42 -1.23 -24.53
N ILE A 263 -22.11 -2.15 -23.60
CA ILE A 263 -20.74 -2.36 -23.08
C ILE A 263 -19.67 -2.62 -24.15
N MET A 264 -20.06 -3.16 -25.32
CA MET A 264 -19.15 -3.42 -26.45
C MET A 264 -18.78 -2.18 -27.26
N ALA A 265 -19.56 -1.08 -27.17
CA ALA A 265 -19.15 0.20 -27.73
C ALA A 265 -18.02 0.84 -26.90
N GLY A 266 -18.06 0.64 -25.58
CA GLY A 266 -17.10 1.17 -24.62
C GLY A 266 -17.15 2.70 -24.45
N ARG A 267 -16.53 3.20 -23.38
CA ARG A 267 -16.36 4.64 -23.15
C ARG A 267 -15.00 5.16 -23.63
N PRO A 268 -14.92 6.43 -24.06
CA PRO A 268 -13.65 7.14 -24.23
C PRO A 268 -12.75 7.04 -22.98
N LEU A 269 -11.46 7.09 -23.24
CA LEU A 269 -10.44 7.29 -22.23
C LEU A 269 -10.32 8.78 -21.89
N GLU A 270 -10.45 9.09 -20.61
CA GLU A 270 -10.25 10.43 -20.05
C GLU A 270 -9.00 10.47 -19.17
N SER A 271 -8.42 11.66 -19.04
CA SER A 271 -7.38 11.88 -18.05
C SER A 271 -7.96 11.80 -16.64
N ARG A 272 -7.16 11.27 -15.71
CA ARG A 272 -7.43 11.34 -14.27
C ARG A 272 -6.43 12.22 -13.53
N LEU A 273 -5.43 12.76 -14.25
CA LEU A 273 -4.37 13.59 -13.68
C LEU A 273 -4.88 14.79 -12.86
N PRO A 274 -5.95 15.53 -13.23
CA PRO A 274 -6.45 16.64 -12.41
C PRO A 274 -6.72 16.29 -10.94
N GLY A 275 -7.15 15.06 -10.64
CA GLY A 275 -7.43 14.60 -9.28
C GLY A 275 -6.20 14.32 -8.42
N ASN A 276 -4.99 14.35 -8.99
CA ASN A 276 -3.71 14.16 -8.31
C ASN A 276 -2.58 15.04 -8.90
N LEU A 277 -2.94 16.17 -9.52
CA LEU A 277 -1.99 16.99 -10.26
C LEU A 277 -0.96 17.65 -9.32
N THR A 278 -1.42 18.13 -8.16
CA THR A 278 -0.56 18.76 -7.14
C THR A 278 0.55 17.80 -6.66
N GLU A 279 0.23 16.53 -6.40
CA GLU A 279 1.24 15.54 -6.00
C GLU A 279 2.13 15.08 -7.16
N ALA A 280 1.59 15.02 -8.38
CA ALA A 280 2.38 14.69 -9.57
C ALA A 280 3.44 15.77 -9.87
N LEU A 281 3.07 17.05 -9.79
CA LEU A 281 3.98 18.18 -10.01
C LEU A 281 5.07 18.25 -8.92
N LEU A 282 4.72 18.03 -7.66
CA LEU A 282 5.72 17.90 -6.58
C LEU A 282 6.72 16.76 -6.88
N ALA A 283 6.24 15.65 -7.46
CA ALA A 283 7.10 14.53 -7.82
C ALA A 283 8.01 14.79 -9.03
N GLU A 284 7.72 15.77 -9.90
CA GLU A 284 8.64 16.23 -10.96
C GLU A 284 9.68 17.23 -10.43
N VAL A 285 9.27 18.17 -9.55
CA VAL A 285 10.22 19.11 -8.90
C VAL A 285 11.22 18.34 -8.03
N VAL A 286 10.76 17.39 -7.21
CA VAL A 286 11.65 16.51 -6.41
C VAL A 286 12.51 15.59 -7.29
N ALA A 287 12.04 15.20 -8.47
CA ALA A 287 12.84 14.44 -9.43
C ALA A 287 13.84 15.29 -10.23
N GLN A 288 13.77 16.62 -10.11
CA GLN A 288 14.53 17.60 -10.89
C GLN A 288 14.38 17.39 -12.42
N THR A 289 13.19 16.94 -12.84
CA THR A 289 12.79 16.82 -14.25
C THR A 289 12.18 18.12 -14.79
N THR A 290 11.62 18.96 -13.91
CA THR A 290 11.05 20.27 -14.23
C THR A 290 11.66 21.38 -13.35
N PRO A 291 12.92 21.79 -13.59
CA PRO A 291 13.62 22.75 -12.72
C PRO A 291 13.10 24.19 -12.79
N ASN A 292 12.20 24.50 -13.71
CA ASN A 292 11.59 25.82 -13.87
C ASN A 292 10.16 25.74 -14.46
N ILE A 293 9.41 26.84 -14.32
CA ILE A 293 8.00 26.97 -14.73
C ILE A 293 7.78 26.63 -16.22
N GLN A 294 8.74 26.98 -17.09
CA GLN A 294 8.65 26.68 -18.53
C GLN A 294 8.82 25.18 -18.82
N SER A 295 9.74 24.51 -18.11
CA SER A 295 9.92 23.05 -18.19
C SER A 295 8.69 22.31 -17.68
N LEU A 296 8.06 22.81 -16.62
CA LEU A 296 6.82 22.30 -16.04
C LEU A 296 5.62 22.48 -16.99
N SER A 297 5.54 23.63 -17.66
CA SER A 297 4.56 23.88 -18.74
C SER A 297 4.75 22.90 -19.92
N THR A 298 5.99 22.60 -20.29
CA THR A 298 6.33 21.59 -21.30
C THR A 298 5.96 20.17 -20.85
N TRP A 299 6.19 19.81 -19.58
CA TRP A 299 5.74 18.54 -19.01
C TRP A 299 4.22 18.41 -19.09
N LEU A 300 3.45 19.44 -18.71
CA LEU A 300 1.99 19.44 -18.89
C LEU A 300 1.57 19.24 -20.34
N LYS A 301 2.22 19.90 -21.32
CA LYS A 301 1.94 19.69 -22.75
C LYS A 301 2.19 18.24 -23.21
N SER A 302 3.00 17.47 -22.47
CA SER A 302 3.26 16.03 -22.73
C SER A 302 2.28 15.06 -22.05
N THR A 303 1.26 15.55 -21.34
CA THR A 303 0.28 14.70 -20.63
C THR A 303 -0.89 14.26 -21.52
N PHE A 304 -1.63 13.21 -21.10
CA PHE A 304 -2.88 12.83 -21.76
C PHE A 304 -3.98 13.87 -21.50
N LEU A 305 -3.95 14.56 -20.35
CA LEU A 305 -4.75 15.73 -20.00
C LEU A 305 -4.69 16.78 -21.12
N ALA A 306 -3.49 17.21 -21.54
CA ALA A 306 -3.36 18.19 -22.62
C ALA A 306 -4.01 17.73 -23.94
N VAL A 307 -3.92 16.45 -24.27
CA VAL A 307 -4.60 15.88 -25.45
C VAL A 307 -6.11 15.87 -25.30
N ARG A 308 -6.64 15.57 -24.10
CA ARG A 308 -8.09 15.53 -23.84
C ARG A 308 -8.73 16.91 -23.66
N CYS A 309 -8.02 17.89 -23.08
CA CYS A 309 -8.44 19.30 -23.05
C CYS A 309 -8.67 19.85 -24.47
N ALA A 310 -7.83 19.47 -25.44
CA ALA A 310 -7.97 19.83 -26.85
C ALA A 310 -9.08 19.05 -27.60
N ARG A 311 -9.80 18.14 -26.92
CA ARG A 311 -10.87 17.31 -27.50
C ARG A 311 -12.22 17.56 -26.88
N ASP A 312 -12.26 17.87 -25.59
CA ASP A 312 -13.47 18.25 -24.86
C ASP A 312 -13.18 19.45 -23.94
N PRO A 313 -13.09 20.67 -24.50
CA PRO A 313 -12.74 21.86 -23.73
C PRO A 313 -13.74 22.13 -22.58
N GLY A 314 -15.02 21.82 -22.78
CA GLY A 314 -16.09 22.01 -21.79
C GLY A 314 -15.99 21.08 -20.59
N HIS A 315 -15.70 19.79 -20.81
CA HIS A 315 -15.48 18.85 -19.71
C HIS A 315 -14.28 19.28 -18.85
N TYR A 316 -13.15 19.63 -19.47
CA TYR A 316 -11.95 19.99 -18.72
C TYR A 316 -11.99 21.39 -18.10
N ALA A 317 -12.73 22.35 -18.67
CA ALA A 317 -13.02 23.62 -18.01
C ALA A 317 -13.87 23.45 -16.74
N THR A 318 -14.73 22.44 -16.69
CA THR A 318 -15.52 22.10 -15.50
C THR A 318 -14.67 21.38 -14.43
N LEU A 319 -13.70 20.55 -14.85
CA LEU A 319 -12.80 19.83 -13.94
C LEU A 319 -11.65 20.68 -13.39
N CYS A 320 -11.17 21.64 -14.17
CA CYS A 320 -9.98 22.46 -13.88
C CYS A 320 -10.36 23.95 -13.93
N PRO A 321 -11.08 24.49 -12.94
CA PRO A 321 -11.61 25.86 -12.98
C PRO A 321 -10.50 26.92 -12.87
N VAL A 322 -9.98 27.33 -14.03
CA VAL A 322 -8.89 28.30 -14.18
C VAL A 322 -9.40 29.53 -14.94
N PHE A 323 -9.32 30.72 -14.33
CA PHE A 323 -9.84 31.96 -14.92
C PHE A 323 -8.77 33.03 -15.04
N ILE A 324 -8.77 33.74 -16.16
CA ILE A 324 -7.90 34.88 -16.45
C ILE A 324 -8.81 36.03 -16.88
N ASN A 325 -8.75 37.16 -16.18
CA ASN A 325 -9.64 38.32 -16.40
C ASN A 325 -11.14 37.94 -16.39
N GLY A 326 -11.52 36.92 -15.62
CA GLY A 326 -12.89 36.39 -15.54
C GLY A 326 -13.26 35.35 -16.61
N VAL A 327 -12.42 35.13 -17.62
CA VAL A 327 -12.67 34.19 -18.73
C VAL A 327 -11.89 32.89 -18.49
N HIS A 328 -12.50 31.74 -18.80
CA HIS A 328 -11.81 30.45 -18.77
C HIS A 328 -11.07 30.21 -20.12
N PRO A 329 -9.74 29.99 -20.17
CA PRO A 329 -9.00 29.98 -21.46
C PRO A 329 -9.46 28.90 -22.45
N LEU A 330 -9.90 27.72 -21.98
CA LEU A 330 -10.49 26.68 -22.84
C LEU A 330 -11.89 27.04 -23.41
N LEU A 331 -12.48 28.17 -22.98
CA LEU A 331 -13.83 28.64 -23.36
C LEU A 331 -13.80 30.10 -23.87
N SER A 332 -12.65 30.58 -24.35
CA SER A 332 -12.54 31.93 -24.93
C SER A 332 -13.37 32.06 -26.22
N SER A 333 -13.81 33.28 -26.53
CA SER A 333 -14.53 33.63 -27.77
C SER A 333 -13.75 33.24 -29.03
N ASP A 334 -12.43 33.32 -28.94
CA ASP A 334 -11.51 33.17 -30.06
C ASP A 334 -11.08 31.70 -30.27
N GLY A 335 -11.63 30.79 -29.45
CA GLY A 335 -11.29 29.36 -29.41
C GLY A 335 -10.52 28.96 -28.15
N PRO A 336 -10.33 27.65 -27.91
CA PRO A 336 -9.69 27.15 -26.70
C PRO A 336 -8.17 27.37 -26.68
N ASP A 337 -7.68 28.33 -25.89
CA ASP A 337 -6.25 28.52 -25.68
C ASP A 337 -5.70 27.50 -24.67
N LEU A 338 -5.19 26.38 -25.19
CA LEU A 338 -4.54 25.33 -24.42
C LEU A 338 -3.19 25.78 -23.81
N GLU A 339 -2.46 26.68 -24.46
CA GLU A 339 -1.16 27.19 -23.99
C GLU A 339 -1.34 28.04 -22.74
N GLN A 340 -2.27 28.99 -22.80
CA GLN A 340 -2.63 29.86 -21.68
C GLN A 340 -3.33 29.08 -20.56
N PHE A 341 -4.22 28.13 -20.89
CA PHE A 341 -4.81 27.21 -19.91
C PHE A 341 -3.75 26.44 -19.11
N LEU A 342 -2.84 25.73 -19.78
CA LEU A 342 -1.83 24.91 -19.11
C LEU A 342 -0.83 25.76 -18.32
N ARG A 343 -0.52 26.99 -18.77
CA ARG A 343 0.31 27.94 -18.01
C ARG A 343 -0.37 28.40 -16.72
N ALA A 344 -1.64 28.78 -16.77
CA ALA A 344 -2.36 29.24 -15.59
C ALA A 344 -2.70 28.10 -14.62
N LEU A 345 -2.99 26.89 -15.14
CA LEU A 345 -3.10 25.67 -14.33
C LEU A 345 -1.77 25.34 -13.62
N SER A 346 -0.63 25.45 -14.33
CA SER A 346 0.71 25.30 -13.71
C SER A 346 0.89 26.26 -12.55
N GLN A 347 0.56 27.54 -12.74
CA GLN A 347 0.73 28.58 -11.73
C GLN A 347 -0.16 28.32 -10.50
N GLN A 348 -1.42 27.92 -10.69
CA GLN A 348 -2.34 27.60 -9.60
C GLN A 348 -1.87 26.41 -8.74
N GLU A 349 -1.30 25.37 -9.37
CA GLU A 349 -0.76 24.22 -8.63
C GLU A 349 0.59 24.53 -7.95
N LEU A 350 1.44 25.35 -8.56
CA LEU A 350 2.67 25.82 -7.94
C LEU A 350 2.38 26.72 -6.72
N GLU A 351 1.39 27.60 -6.82
CA GLU A 351 0.93 28.43 -5.69
C GLU A 351 0.47 27.57 -4.51
N LYS A 352 -0.26 26.46 -4.75
CA LYS A 352 -0.61 25.48 -3.71
C LYS A 352 0.63 24.86 -3.06
N LEU A 353 1.62 24.45 -3.84
CA LEU A 353 2.85 23.81 -3.32
C LEU A 353 3.74 24.80 -2.55
N VAL A 354 3.85 26.05 -3.00
CA VAL A 354 4.55 27.13 -2.28
C VAL A 354 3.81 27.51 -1.00
N THR A 355 2.48 27.67 -1.05
CA THR A 355 1.65 27.96 0.14
C THR A 355 1.73 26.83 1.18
N ALA A 356 1.85 25.59 0.73
CA ALA A 356 2.08 24.44 1.58
C ALA A 356 3.57 24.23 1.95
N GLY A 357 4.49 25.13 1.60
CA GLY A 357 5.91 25.04 1.99
C GLY A 357 6.61 23.77 1.48
N LEU A 358 6.11 23.17 0.39
CA LEU A 358 6.64 21.95 -0.22
C LEU A 358 7.71 22.25 -1.28
N ILE A 359 7.65 23.44 -1.89
CA ILE A 359 8.66 23.95 -2.82
C ILE A 359 8.96 25.42 -2.52
N THR A 360 10.15 25.89 -2.88
CA THR A 360 10.46 27.32 -3.08
C THR A 360 10.51 27.65 -4.57
N CYS A 361 10.33 28.93 -4.89
CA CYS A 361 10.35 29.45 -6.26
C CYS A 361 11.26 30.68 -6.30
N ASP A 362 12.55 30.48 -6.57
CA ASP A 362 13.55 31.54 -6.58
C ASP A 362 13.62 32.14 -7.98
N GLY A 363 12.81 33.18 -8.19
CA GLY A 363 12.57 33.78 -9.50
C GLY A 363 11.80 32.82 -10.42
N ALA A 364 12.52 32.09 -11.27
CA ALA A 364 11.97 31.10 -12.19
C ALA A 364 12.35 29.65 -11.85
N GLU A 365 13.28 29.45 -10.92
CA GLU A 365 13.77 28.12 -10.52
C GLU A 365 12.90 27.49 -9.42
N LEU A 366 12.66 26.19 -9.52
CA LEU A 366 11.81 25.42 -8.62
C LEU A 366 12.67 24.44 -7.80
N GLN A 367 12.67 24.59 -6.48
CA GLN A 367 13.40 23.71 -5.58
C GLN A 367 12.44 23.07 -4.57
N ALA A 368 12.65 21.80 -4.23
CA ALA A 368 11.86 21.13 -3.20
C ALA A 368 12.39 21.49 -1.80
N THR A 369 11.48 21.70 -0.84
CA THR A 369 11.88 21.78 0.57
C THR A 369 12.12 20.36 1.12
N ALA A 370 12.80 20.24 2.27
CA ALA A 370 12.92 18.94 2.95
C ALA A 370 11.54 18.30 3.26
N LEU A 371 10.53 19.12 3.57
CA LEU A 371 9.15 18.65 3.71
C LEU A 371 8.58 18.13 2.38
N GLY A 372 8.85 18.83 1.27
CA GLY A 372 8.48 18.43 -0.09
C GLY A 372 9.11 17.12 -0.55
N GLU A 373 10.43 16.95 -0.34
CA GLU A 373 11.15 15.71 -0.63
C GLU A 373 10.56 14.53 0.14
N VAL A 374 10.37 14.69 1.46
CA VAL A 374 9.87 13.63 2.34
C VAL A 374 8.40 13.31 2.02
N ALA A 375 7.57 14.33 1.74
CA ALA A 375 6.18 14.16 1.31
C ALA A 375 6.07 13.41 -0.03
N SER A 376 6.89 13.78 -1.02
CA SER A 376 6.95 13.15 -2.35
C SER A 376 7.44 11.70 -2.28
N ARG A 377 8.55 11.47 -1.55
CA ARG A 377 9.18 10.15 -1.34
C ARG A 377 8.25 9.14 -0.68
N PHE A 378 7.38 9.59 0.22
CA PHE A 378 6.35 8.75 0.84
C PHE A 378 4.96 8.93 0.20
N SER A 379 4.87 9.76 -0.85
CA SER A 379 3.67 10.05 -1.65
C SER A 379 2.44 10.39 -0.81
N VAL A 380 2.61 11.20 0.25
CA VAL A 380 1.53 11.64 1.16
C VAL A 380 0.63 12.65 0.44
N ARG A 381 -0.69 12.61 0.70
CA ARG A 381 -1.65 13.43 -0.06
C ARG A 381 -1.52 14.91 0.28
N TYR A 382 -1.70 15.78 -0.71
CA TYR A 382 -1.67 17.24 -0.52
C TYR A 382 -2.68 17.69 0.54
N ASP A 383 -3.91 17.15 0.52
CA ASP A 383 -4.94 17.38 1.55
C ASP A 383 -4.42 17.14 2.97
N THR A 384 -3.70 16.03 3.17
CA THR A 384 -3.14 15.65 4.48
C THR A 384 -2.09 16.65 4.93
N ILE A 385 -1.21 17.10 4.04
CA ILE A 385 -0.14 18.07 4.36
C ILE A 385 -0.76 19.41 4.74
N ARG A 386 -1.65 19.94 3.88
CA ARG A 386 -2.36 21.21 4.11
C ARG A 386 -3.12 21.20 5.43
N TRP A 387 -3.79 20.09 5.74
CA TRP A 387 -4.50 19.92 7.01
C TRP A 387 -3.55 19.84 8.22
N LEU A 388 -2.45 19.08 8.12
CA LEU A 388 -1.44 18.98 9.17
C LEU A 388 -0.77 20.34 9.48
N GLN A 389 -0.61 21.22 8.48
CA GLN A 389 -0.09 22.57 8.68
C GLN A 389 -1.04 23.46 9.50
N GLN A 390 -2.35 23.28 9.34
CA GLN A 390 -3.37 24.02 10.08
C GLN A 390 -3.67 23.39 11.45
N ALA A 391 -3.32 22.12 11.66
CA ALA A 391 -3.55 21.41 12.90
C ALA A 391 -2.60 21.89 14.03
N PRO A 392 -3.08 21.95 15.29
CA PRO A 392 -2.25 22.30 16.44
C PRO A 392 -1.22 21.21 16.75
N ALA A 393 -0.12 21.60 17.39
CA ALA A 393 0.90 20.68 17.89
C ALA A 393 0.29 19.70 18.91
N PRO A 394 0.39 18.37 18.72
CA PRO A 394 -0.10 17.39 19.70
C PRO A 394 0.71 17.48 21.00
N ALA A 395 0.02 17.56 22.13
CA ALA A 395 0.64 17.63 23.45
C ALA A 395 1.18 16.28 23.93
N ASP A 396 0.62 15.16 23.45
CA ASP A 396 1.01 13.80 23.82
C ASP A 396 0.86 12.77 22.67
N LEU A 397 1.16 11.50 22.97
CA LEU A 397 1.07 10.37 22.04
C LEU A 397 -0.38 10.01 21.63
N LYS A 398 -1.38 10.39 22.43
CA LYS A 398 -2.81 10.14 22.16
C LYS A 398 -3.34 11.15 21.15
N GLU A 399 -3.03 12.43 21.35
CA GLU A 399 -3.33 13.49 20.40
C GLU A 399 -2.61 13.26 19.08
N LEU A 400 -1.34 12.83 19.10
CA LEU A 400 -0.60 12.46 17.89
C LEU A 400 -1.24 11.28 17.13
N LEU A 401 -1.66 10.21 17.82
CA LEU A 401 -2.33 9.09 17.15
C LEU A 401 -3.71 9.49 16.60
N TRP A 402 -4.45 10.35 17.30
CA TRP A 402 -5.72 10.90 16.80
C TRP A 402 -5.51 11.85 15.61
N LEU A 403 -4.41 12.62 15.59
CA LEU A 403 -4.01 13.47 14.48
C LEU A 403 -3.74 12.61 13.23
N ILE A 404 -2.83 11.64 13.29
CA ILE A 404 -2.54 10.83 12.08
C ILE A 404 -3.74 10.00 11.64
N ALA A 405 -4.60 9.54 12.57
CA ALA A 405 -5.81 8.78 12.23
C ALA A 405 -6.86 9.60 11.49
N GLN A 406 -6.91 10.92 11.67
CA GLN A 406 -7.77 11.83 10.91
C GLN A 406 -7.27 12.11 9.49
N SER A 407 -6.01 11.80 9.18
CA SER A 407 -5.40 12.18 7.90
C SER A 407 -6.17 11.66 6.68
N ALA A 408 -6.16 12.47 5.63
CA ALA A 408 -6.91 12.23 4.41
C ALA A 408 -6.39 11.00 3.62
N ASP A 409 -5.23 10.47 4.01
CA ASP A 409 -4.64 9.20 3.60
C ASP A 409 -5.45 7.97 4.05
N PHE A 410 -6.15 8.03 5.18
CA PHE A 410 -6.92 6.90 5.70
C PHE A 410 -8.42 6.95 5.37
N ALA A 411 -8.86 7.87 4.50
CA ALA A 411 -10.28 8.08 4.18
C ALA A 411 -11.02 6.83 3.66
N GLU A 412 -10.28 5.89 3.05
CA GLU A 412 -10.79 4.60 2.53
C GLU A 412 -11.01 3.52 3.62
N TYR A 413 -10.47 3.68 4.84
CA TYR A 413 -10.59 2.69 5.91
C TYR A 413 -11.90 2.85 6.71
N ARG A 414 -13.04 3.08 6.04
CA ARG A 414 -14.36 3.28 6.66
C ARG A 414 -14.86 1.99 7.37
N PRO A 415 -15.65 2.09 8.46
CA PRO A 415 -16.19 0.91 9.16
C PRO A 415 -17.36 0.27 8.39
N ARG A 416 -17.16 -0.95 7.89
CA ARG A 416 -18.18 -1.73 7.17
C ARG A 416 -19.22 -2.30 8.15
N HIS A 417 -20.45 -2.54 7.70
CA HIS A 417 -21.55 -2.93 8.59
C HIS A 417 -21.24 -4.16 9.47
N GLY A 418 -20.68 -5.23 8.88
CA GLY A 418 -20.38 -6.48 9.59
C GLY A 418 -19.22 -6.44 10.60
N GLU A 419 -18.38 -5.41 10.56
CA GLU A 419 -17.23 -5.25 11.49
C GLU A 419 -17.50 -4.24 12.62
N LYS A 420 -18.56 -3.41 12.53
CA LYS A 420 -18.87 -2.38 13.54
C LYS A 420 -19.03 -2.94 14.96
N THR A 421 -19.63 -4.12 15.10
CA THR A 421 -19.76 -4.83 16.39
C THR A 421 -18.39 -5.18 16.96
N GLN A 422 -17.54 -5.87 16.17
CA GLN A 422 -16.18 -6.26 16.58
C GLN A 422 -15.32 -5.04 16.92
N LEU A 423 -15.39 -3.97 16.11
CA LEU A 423 -14.64 -2.73 16.33
C LEU A 423 -15.07 -1.98 17.60
N ARG A 424 -16.38 -1.92 17.89
CA ARG A 424 -16.91 -1.34 19.14
C ARG A 424 -16.42 -2.11 20.36
N ASP A 425 -16.39 -3.44 20.29
CA ASP A 425 -16.00 -4.28 21.42
C ASP A 425 -14.48 -4.31 21.62
N LEU A 426 -13.69 -4.18 20.55
CA LEU A 426 -12.24 -3.96 20.60
C LEU A 426 -11.83 -2.53 20.99
N ALA A 427 -12.76 -1.55 20.97
CA ALA A 427 -12.49 -0.17 21.41
C ALA A 427 -12.57 0.03 22.94
N LYS A 428 -12.75 -1.07 23.70
CA LYS A 428 -12.87 -1.10 25.17
C LYS A 428 -11.49 -1.19 25.86
N LYS A 429 -11.48 -0.84 27.15
CA LYS A 429 -10.27 -0.69 27.99
C LYS A 429 -9.37 -1.93 28.05
N ASP A 430 -9.94 -3.12 27.97
CA ASP A 430 -9.19 -4.37 28.08
C ASP A 430 -8.46 -4.76 26.78
N ALA A 431 -8.75 -4.05 25.69
CA ALA A 431 -8.15 -4.25 24.37
C ALA A 431 -7.26 -3.07 23.92
N VAL A 432 -7.58 -1.82 24.30
CA VAL A 432 -6.83 -0.62 23.88
C VAL A 432 -6.49 0.35 25.02
N ARG A 433 -5.30 0.96 24.92
CA ARG A 433 -4.72 1.90 25.92
C ARG A 433 -5.62 3.10 26.21
N TRP A 434 -6.33 3.62 25.21
CA TRP A 434 -7.28 4.72 25.34
C TRP A 434 -8.64 4.29 24.76
N PRO A 435 -9.63 3.97 25.62
CA PRO A 435 -10.96 3.56 25.18
C PRO A 435 -11.65 4.65 24.35
N LEU A 436 -12.45 4.26 23.36
CA LEU A 436 -13.32 5.20 22.64
C LEU A 436 -14.73 5.19 23.23
N ALA A 437 -15.31 6.38 23.36
CA ALA A 437 -16.71 6.55 23.69
C ALA A 437 -17.59 6.45 22.42
N GLY A 438 -18.72 5.75 22.53
CA GLY A 438 -19.69 5.63 21.44
C GLY A 438 -19.27 4.67 20.31
N PRO A 439 -19.97 4.71 19.16
CA PRO A 439 -19.74 3.79 18.05
C PRO A 439 -18.48 4.11 17.24
N VAL A 440 -17.86 3.07 16.68
CA VAL A 440 -16.81 3.19 15.65
C VAL A 440 -17.49 3.35 14.28
N ASP A 441 -17.77 4.59 13.93
CA ASP A 441 -18.58 5.01 12.78
C ASP A 441 -17.74 5.65 11.64
N SER A 442 -16.66 6.35 11.98
CA SER A 442 -15.75 7.02 11.05
C SER A 442 -14.47 6.22 10.78
N ALA A 443 -13.81 6.52 9.64
CA ALA A 443 -12.51 5.94 9.31
C ALA A 443 -11.47 6.27 10.39
N ALA A 444 -11.41 7.51 10.88
CA ALA A 444 -10.47 7.93 11.91
C ALA A 444 -10.61 7.14 13.22
N LYS A 445 -11.83 6.90 13.71
CA LYS A 445 -12.04 6.05 14.91
C LYS A 445 -11.53 4.62 14.69
N LYS A 446 -11.81 4.03 13.52
CA LYS A 446 -11.36 2.67 13.17
C LYS A 446 -9.84 2.59 13.02
N VAL A 447 -9.22 3.55 12.36
CA VAL A 447 -7.76 3.64 12.19
C VAL A 447 -7.08 3.76 13.56
N LEU A 448 -7.60 4.63 14.44
CA LEU A 448 -7.10 4.78 15.81
C LEU A 448 -7.20 3.46 16.60
N VAL A 449 -8.31 2.73 16.52
CA VAL A 449 -8.46 1.40 17.14
C VAL A 449 -7.45 0.41 16.56
N LEU A 450 -7.32 0.30 15.23
CA LEU A 450 -6.37 -0.61 14.59
C LEU A 450 -4.90 -0.31 14.95
N LEU A 451 -4.53 0.96 15.09
CA LEU A 451 -3.19 1.38 15.55
C LEU A 451 -2.97 1.03 17.03
N MET A 452 -3.92 1.34 17.92
CA MET A 452 -3.78 0.99 19.35
C MET A 452 -3.70 -0.52 19.59
N LEU A 453 -4.47 -1.32 18.83
CA LEU A 453 -4.42 -2.79 18.87
C LEU A 453 -3.12 -3.36 18.30
N ALA A 454 -2.44 -2.67 17.38
CA ALA A 454 -1.17 -3.13 16.84
C ALA A 454 -0.05 -3.01 17.90
N LEU A 455 -0.10 -1.93 18.68
CA LEU A 455 0.85 -1.60 19.74
C LEU A 455 0.64 -2.41 21.03
N ALA A 456 -0.55 -2.96 21.24
CA ALA A 456 -0.96 -3.62 22.47
C ALA A 456 -0.14 -4.87 22.85
N ASP A 457 -0.10 -5.13 24.15
CA ASP A 457 0.49 -6.33 24.77
C ASP A 457 -0.42 -7.57 24.65
N SER A 458 -1.69 -7.38 24.25
CA SER A 458 -2.69 -8.45 24.14
C SER A 458 -2.47 -9.34 22.90
N PRO A 459 -2.89 -10.61 22.94
CA PRO A 459 -2.73 -11.51 21.79
C PRO A 459 -3.51 -11.03 20.56
N ARG A 460 -2.80 -10.86 19.44
CA ARG A 460 -3.35 -10.42 18.14
C ARG A 460 -4.33 -11.43 17.50
N SER A 461 -4.62 -12.55 18.16
CA SER A 461 -5.58 -13.56 17.73
C SER A 461 -6.99 -12.97 17.57
N GLN A 462 -7.39 -12.01 18.41
CA GLN A 462 -8.75 -11.43 18.50
C GLN A 462 -9.31 -10.76 17.23
N LEU A 463 -8.45 -10.38 16.27
CA LEU A 463 -8.86 -9.75 15.02
C LEU A 463 -9.27 -10.79 13.96
N SER A 464 -10.33 -10.49 13.20
CA SER A 464 -10.68 -11.21 11.96
C SER A 464 -9.56 -11.06 10.91
N TRP A 465 -9.47 -11.96 9.92
CA TRP A 465 -8.40 -11.87 8.92
C TRP A 465 -8.57 -10.59 8.06
N GLU A 466 -9.82 -10.13 7.85
CA GLU A 466 -10.15 -8.84 7.25
C GLU A 466 -9.44 -7.69 8.00
N LEU A 467 -9.67 -7.59 9.31
CA LEU A 467 -9.12 -6.51 10.12
C LEU A 467 -7.60 -6.65 10.32
N LYS A 468 -7.04 -7.86 10.37
CA LYS A 468 -5.57 -8.09 10.33
C LYS A 468 -4.96 -7.56 9.03
N SER A 469 -5.61 -7.79 7.88
CA SER A 469 -5.18 -7.27 6.59
C SER A 469 -5.24 -5.73 6.54
N GLN A 470 -6.34 -5.15 7.02
CA GLN A 470 -6.52 -3.69 7.09
C GLN A 470 -5.55 -3.03 8.07
N GLN A 471 -5.33 -3.60 9.25
CA GLN A 471 -4.32 -3.15 10.22
C GLN A 471 -2.92 -3.15 9.59
N SER A 472 -2.58 -4.20 8.84
CA SER A 472 -1.31 -4.31 8.12
C SER A 472 -1.16 -3.27 7.01
N GLN A 473 -2.25 -2.85 6.36
CA GLN A 473 -2.26 -1.75 5.38
C GLN A 473 -2.10 -0.40 6.07
N VAL A 474 -2.85 -0.15 7.14
CA VAL A 474 -2.78 1.07 7.98
C VAL A 474 -1.37 1.28 8.53
N LEU A 475 -0.75 0.25 9.11
CA LEU A 475 0.61 0.33 9.66
C LEU A 475 1.66 0.70 8.59
N ARG A 476 1.54 0.13 7.38
CA ARG A 476 2.43 0.48 6.25
C ARG A 476 2.28 1.91 5.75
N ARG A 477 1.20 2.62 6.13
CA ARG A 477 0.99 4.03 5.77
C ARG A 477 1.24 5.00 6.93
N ALA A 478 0.97 4.59 8.16
CA ALA A 478 1.13 5.42 9.35
C ALA A 478 2.59 5.75 9.69
N GLU A 479 3.52 4.82 9.49
CA GLU A 479 4.95 5.07 9.75
C GLU A 479 5.58 6.06 8.74
N PRO A 480 5.38 5.93 7.41
CA PRO A 480 5.80 6.94 6.44
C PRO A 480 5.17 8.32 6.69
N LEU A 481 3.88 8.35 7.07
CA LEU A 481 3.19 9.59 7.43
C LEU A 481 3.83 10.26 8.65
N LEU A 482 4.21 9.50 9.68
CA LEU A 482 4.96 10.05 10.82
C LEU A 482 6.33 10.62 10.43
N ARG A 483 6.99 10.09 9.38
CA ARG A 483 8.23 10.72 8.89
C ARG A 483 7.96 12.11 8.28
N VAL A 484 6.88 12.28 7.49
CA VAL A 484 6.44 13.61 7.00
C VAL A 484 6.06 14.53 8.17
N VAL A 485 5.28 14.04 9.13
CA VAL A 485 4.86 14.79 10.33
C VAL A 485 6.06 15.23 11.18
N SER A 486 7.11 14.40 11.31
CA SER A 486 8.33 14.80 12.01
C SER A 486 9.04 15.97 11.31
N GLU A 487 9.13 15.96 9.97
CA GLU A 487 9.74 17.05 9.22
C GLU A 487 8.94 18.36 9.39
N LEU A 488 7.61 18.27 9.35
CA LEU A 488 6.72 19.41 9.57
C LEU A 488 6.87 20.04 10.98
N PHE A 489 6.92 19.22 12.04
CA PHE A 489 7.13 19.73 13.40
C PHE A 489 8.54 20.32 13.59
N GLU A 490 9.55 19.83 12.86
CA GLU A 490 10.90 20.39 12.86
C GLU A 490 10.98 21.73 12.10
N THR A 491 10.25 21.89 11.00
CA THR A 491 10.04 23.18 10.32
C THR A 491 9.32 24.17 11.24
N ARG A 492 8.21 23.76 11.87
CA ARG A 492 7.39 24.57 12.80
C ARG A 492 8.06 24.88 14.15
N LYS A 493 9.23 24.29 14.43
CA LYS A 493 9.94 24.37 15.73
C LYS A 493 9.10 23.86 16.92
N GLU A 494 8.38 22.77 16.74
CA GLU A 494 7.50 22.15 17.75
C GLU A 494 8.17 20.94 18.40
N GLY A 495 9.22 21.18 19.18
CA GLY A 495 10.12 20.13 19.70
C GLY A 495 9.44 19.07 20.59
N ARG A 496 8.39 19.45 21.34
CA ARG A 496 7.57 18.47 22.09
C ARG A 496 6.88 17.48 21.15
N ALA A 497 6.24 18.00 20.09
CA ALA A 497 5.53 17.18 19.11
C ALA A 497 6.51 16.35 18.26
N LEU A 498 7.70 16.90 17.96
CA LEU A 498 8.79 16.21 17.28
C LEU A 498 9.27 14.97 18.07
N ALA A 499 9.53 15.13 19.38
CA ALA A 499 9.94 14.02 20.24
C ALA A 499 8.85 12.93 20.34
N ALA A 500 7.60 13.34 20.54
CA ALA A 500 6.44 12.42 20.52
C ALA A 500 6.31 11.68 19.18
N CYS A 501 6.57 12.36 18.06
CA CYS A 501 6.53 11.80 16.72
C CYS A 501 7.62 10.74 16.47
N MET A 502 8.85 11.01 16.90
CA MET A 502 9.96 10.03 16.82
C MET A 502 9.67 8.78 17.66
N LEU A 503 9.22 8.96 18.91
CA LEU A 503 8.86 7.85 19.80
C LEU A 503 7.71 7.01 19.23
N MET A 504 6.66 7.65 18.69
CA MET A 504 5.56 6.95 18.04
C MET A 504 6.00 6.23 16.74
N ARG A 505 6.95 6.78 15.99
CA ARG A 505 7.54 6.12 14.80
C ARG A 505 8.20 4.80 15.20
N ASN A 506 9.00 4.80 16.26
CA ASN A 506 9.57 3.56 16.84
C ASN A 506 8.46 2.60 17.30
N CYS A 507 7.45 3.10 18.03
CA CYS A 507 6.33 2.29 18.51
C CYS A 507 5.62 1.57 17.35
N LEU A 508 5.29 2.26 16.25
CA LEU A 508 4.66 1.65 15.09
C LEU A 508 5.59 0.70 14.32
N ARG A 509 6.90 0.99 14.22
CA ARG A 509 7.88 0.09 13.58
C ARG A 509 8.04 -1.23 14.34
N LYS A 510 8.13 -1.19 15.67
CA LYS A 510 8.21 -2.38 16.53
C LYS A 510 6.84 -3.00 16.82
N GLN A 511 5.77 -2.24 16.63
CA GLN A 511 4.39 -2.58 16.94
C GLN A 511 4.22 -2.91 18.44
N ILE A 512 4.79 -2.07 19.30
CA ILE A 512 4.90 -2.20 20.75
C ILE A 512 4.84 -0.78 21.36
N TRP A 513 4.12 -0.58 22.47
CA TRP A 513 4.11 0.69 23.22
C TRP A 513 5.45 0.99 23.91
N GLU A 514 5.76 2.27 24.12
CA GLU A 514 6.96 2.73 24.83
C GLU A 514 7.05 2.19 26.27
N ASN A 515 5.91 1.96 26.90
CA ASN A 515 5.76 1.44 28.26
C ASN A 515 5.21 0.01 28.31
N SER A 516 5.38 -0.77 27.23
CA SER A 516 4.92 -2.15 27.12
C SER A 516 5.52 -3.08 28.19
N THR A 517 4.75 -4.04 28.66
CA THR A 517 5.23 -5.15 29.50
C THR A 517 5.85 -6.30 28.71
N MET A 518 5.98 -6.13 27.39
CA MET A 518 6.45 -7.12 26.41
C MET A 518 7.61 -6.58 25.55
N LEU A 519 8.43 -5.64 26.06
CA LEU A 519 9.50 -4.98 25.30
C LEU A 519 10.47 -5.95 24.59
N VAL A 520 10.68 -7.15 25.15
CA VAL A 520 11.49 -8.22 24.53
C VAL A 520 10.93 -8.74 23.18
N ARG A 521 9.64 -8.51 22.87
CA ARG A 521 9.02 -8.82 21.56
C ARG A 521 9.67 -8.05 20.39
N GLN A 522 10.40 -6.96 20.66
CA GLN A 522 11.09 -6.20 19.61
C GLN A 522 12.35 -6.92 19.06
N LEU A 523 12.79 -8.00 19.72
CA LEU A 523 14.05 -8.68 19.44
C LEU A 523 13.86 -9.82 18.42
N PRO A 524 14.85 -10.07 17.54
CA PRO A 524 14.73 -11.07 16.49
C PRO A 524 14.50 -12.47 17.06
N ASN A 525 13.52 -13.18 16.49
CA ASN A 525 13.07 -14.52 16.87
C ASN A 525 12.27 -14.64 18.19
N ILE A 526 11.91 -13.52 18.85
CA ILE A 526 10.96 -13.50 19.98
C ILE A 526 9.59 -13.03 19.49
N GLY A 527 8.71 -13.97 19.17
CA GLY A 527 7.29 -13.68 18.88
C GLY A 527 6.45 -13.54 20.14
N ASP A 528 5.14 -13.24 19.98
CA ASP A 528 4.19 -13.05 21.09
C ASP A 528 4.27 -14.15 22.17
N VAL A 529 4.26 -15.42 21.76
CA VAL A 529 4.35 -16.59 22.66
C VAL A 529 5.65 -16.58 23.48
N GLY A 530 6.77 -16.23 22.86
CA GLY A 530 8.07 -16.15 23.53
C GLY A 530 8.17 -14.98 24.50
N ALA A 531 7.57 -13.83 24.16
CA ALA A 531 7.50 -12.68 25.05
C ALA A 531 6.64 -12.97 26.30
N VAL A 532 5.51 -13.66 26.14
CA VAL A 532 4.68 -14.14 27.27
C VAL A 532 5.47 -15.12 28.15
N ALA A 533 6.10 -16.15 27.57
CA ALA A 533 6.87 -17.13 28.32
C ALA A 533 8.08 -16.52 29.07
N LEU A 534 8.71 -15.48 28.52
CA LEU A 534 9.73 -14.71 29.23
C LEU A 534 9.14 -13.85 30.36
N LYS A 535 8.00 -13.20 30.14
CA LYS A 535 7.31 -12.40 31.16
C LYS A 535 6.87 -13.22 32.38
N GLU A 536 6.35 -14.43 32.16
CA GLU A 536 6.05 -15.40 33.23
C GLU A 536 7.27 -15.70 34.13
N ARG A 537 8.46 -15.65 33.54
CA ARG A 537 9.76 -15.90 34.21
C ARG A 537 10.45 -14.60 34.65
N GLN A 538 9.72 -13.47 34.67
CA GLN A 538 10.19 -12.13 35.05
C GLN A 538 11.27 -11.53 34.11
N LEU A 539 11.46 -12.11 32.91
CA LEU A 539 12.44 -11.70 31.89
C LEU A 539 11.81 -10.79 30.81
N SER A 540 10.90 -9.90 31.21
CA SER A 540 10.12 -9.03 30.32
C SER A 540 10.82 -7.73 29.89
N SER A 541 11.84 -7.29 30.65
CA SER A 541 12.66 -6.12 30.30
C SER A 541 13.94 -6.52 29.57
N LEU A 542 14.50 -5.59 28.79
CA LEU A 542 15.75 -5.82 28.07
C LEU A 542 16.93 -6.07 29.04
N GLU A 543 16.95 -5.40 30.19
CA GLU A 543 17.98 -5.57 31.22
C GLU A 543 17.91 -6.93 31.92
N ALA A 544 16.69 -7.40 32.23
CA ALA A 544 16.47 -8.72 32.81
C ALA A 544 16.87 -9.82 31.82
N LEU A 545 16.57 -9.64 30.52
CA LEU A 545 16.97 -10.58 29.48
C LEU A 545 18.48 -10.57 29.21
N GLU A 546 19.14 -9.42 29.32
CA GLU A 546 20.60 -9.27 29.17
C GLU A 546 21.38 -9.93 30.32
N SER A 547 20.80 -9.99 31.53
CA SER A 547 21.44 -10.48 32.75
C SER A 547 20.99 -11.87 33.22
N GLY A 548 19.83 -12.37 32.76
CA GLY A 548 19.27 -13.67 33.16
C GLY A 548 20.05 -14.89 32.68
N ASP A 549 19.77 -16.06 33.26
CA ASP A 549 20.40 -17.33 32.89
C ASP A 549 20.09 -17.71 31.42
N PRO A 550 21.12 -17.91 30.57
CA PRO A 550 20.96 -18.35 29.19
C PRO A 550 20.08 -19.60 29.03
N ARG A 551 20.17 -20.56 29.96
CA ARG A 551 19.40 -21.81 29.94
C ARG A 551 17.92 -21.58 30.20
N VAL A 552 17.59 -20.72 31.17
CA VAL A 552 16.19 -20.36 31.47
C VAL A 552 15.55 -19.67 30.27
N ILE A 553 16.28 -18.79 29.58
CA ILE A 553 15.84 -18.11 28.36
C ILE A 553 15.63 -19.11 27.21
N GLU A 554 16.55 -20.06 27.02
CA GLU A 554 16.44 -21.09 25.97
C GLU A 554 15.27 -22.04 26.21
N ILE A 555 15.05 -22.48 27.46
CA ILE A 555 13.89 -23.28 27.87
C ILE A 555 12.59 -22.49 27.65
N ALA A 556 12.53 -21.22 28.06
CA ALA A 556 11.35 -20.36 27.90
C ALA A 556 10.94 -20.15 26.42
N LEU A 557 11.93 -20.09 25.52
CA LEU A 557 11.73 -19.82 24.10
C LEU A 557 11.69 -21.08 23.22
N GLY A 558 11.84 -22.27 23.80
CA GLY A 558 11.93 -23.53 23.04
C GLY A 558 13.13 -23.57 22.09
N ARG A 559 14.25 -22.93 22.45
CA ARG A 559 15.46 -22.83 21.64
C ARG A 559 16.58 -23.72 22.21
N ARG A 560 17.57 -24.02 21.37
CA ARG A 560 18.78 -24.75 21.77
C ARG A 560 19.95 -23.77 21.99
N PRO A 561 20.96 -24.13 22.81
CA PRO A 561 22.23 -23.41 22.85
C PRO A 561 22.84 -23.29 21.45
N PRO A 562 23.56 -22.19 21.12
CA PRO A 562 23.91 -21.04 21.97
C PRO A 562 22.98 -19.82 21.76
N PHE A 563 21.67 -20.02 21.50
CA PHE A 563 20.73 -18.96 21.12
C PHE A 563 20.72 -17.76 22.09
N SER A 564 20.56 -18.01 23.40
CA SER A 564 20.44 -16.92 24.39
C SER A 564 21.76 -16.18 24.57
N SER A 565 22.88 -16.91 24.67
CA SER A 565 24.21 -16.27 24.78
C SER A 565 24.53 -15.38 23.57
N THR A 566 24.04 -15.75 22.38
CA THR A 566 24.15 -14.96 21.16
C THR A 566 23.25 -13.72 21.22
N LEU A 567 22.01 -13.86 21.71
CA LEU A 567 21.09 -12.73 21.89
C LEU A 567 21.61 -11.72 22.94
N GLN A 568 22.10 -12.21 24.08
CA GLN A 568 22.70 -11.39 25.13
C GLN A 568 23.97 -10.67 24.65
N LYS A 569 24.82 -11.33 23.85
CA LYS A 569 25.97 -10.68 23.20
C LYS A 569 25.53 -9.53 22.29
N LYS A 570 24.41 -9.67 21.58
CA LYS A 570 23.84 -8.58 20.76
C LYS A 570 23.26 -7.45 21.62
N LEU A 571 22.54 -7.75 22.71
CA LEU A 571 22.04 -6.74 23.65
C LEU A 571 23.21 -5.91 24.22
N ARG A 572 24.28 -6.57 24.67
CA ARG A 572 25.52 -5.93 25.16
C ARG A 572 26.29 -5.14 24.09
N SER A 573 25.95 -5.26 22.80
CA SER A 573 26.54 -4.48 21.70
C SER A 573 25.79 -3.18 21.40
N VAL A 574 24.64 -2.93 22.06
CA VAL A 574 23.91 -1.65 21.95
C VAL A 574 24.56 -0.63 22.90
N PRO A 575 25.09 0.51 22.41
CA PRO A 575 25.65 1.53 23.28
C PRO A 575 24.58 2.11 24.21
N ARG A 576 24.85 2.12 25.52
CA ARG A 576 23.98 2.70 26.55
C ARG A 576 24.43 4.13 26.88
N ILE A 577 24.01 5.08 26.05
CA ILE A 577 24.20 6.52 26.32
C ILE A 577 23.27 6.95 27.45
N LYS A 578 23.76 7.83 28.34
CA LYS A 578 22.97 8.57 29.33
C LYS A 578 23.12 10.07 29.09
N LEU A 579 22.04 10.81 29.30
CA LEU A 579 22.09 12.27 29.35
C LEU A 579 22.77 12.74 30.63
N ARG A 580 23.42 13.90 30.53
CA ARG A 580 23.68 14.82 31.64
C ARG A 580 23.53 16.25 31.14
N LEU A 581 22.72 17.04 31.82
CA LEU A 581 22.66 18.49 31.61
C LEU A 581 23.65 19.16 32.57
N CYS A 582 24.73 19.70 32.01
CA CYS A 582 25.80 20.37 32.76
C CYS A 582 25.84 21.86 32.34
N PRO A 583 25.40 22.79 33.21
CA PRO A 583 25.56 24.23 32.98
C PRO A 583 27.03 24.61 32.77
N GLN A 584 27.27 25.57 31.89
CA GLN A 584 28.57 26.12 31.53
C GLN A 584 28.51 27.63 31.80
N GLY A 585 29.41 28.15 32.64
CA GLY A 585 29.52 29.57 32.95
C GLY A 585 28.27 30.19 33.60
N THR A 586 28.12 31.50 33.41
CA THR A 586 26.97 32.32 33.85
C THR A 586 26.18 32.88 32.67
N ASP A 587 26.55 32.51 31.44
CA ASP A 587 26.04 32.98 30.16
C ASP A 587 24.84 32.17 29.63
N GLY A 588 24.28 31.27 30.45
CA GLY A 588 23.14 30.43 30.11
C GLY A 588 23.46 29.26 29.18
N THR A 589 24.74 29.00 28.86
CA THR A 589 25.12 27.82 28.09
C THR A 589 24.93 26.55 28.91
N ILE A 590 24.34 25.53 28.29
CA ILE A 590 24.25 24.17 28.84
C ILE A 590 24.94 23.21 27.88
N SER A 591 25.89 22.45 28.42
CA SER A 591 26.42 21.27 27.77
C SER A 591 25.52 20.06 28.05
N ILE A 592 25.07 19.42 26.98
CA ILE A 592 24.38 18.13 26.99
C ILE A 592 25.48 17.08 26.80
N ASP A 593 26.02 16.56 27.90
CA ASP A 593 26.95 15.43 27.89
C ASP A 593 26.16 14.15 27.64
N CYS A 594 26.43 13.51 26.50
CA CYS A 594 25.85 12.23 26.11
C CYS A 594 26.78 11.09 26.58
N GLY A 595 27.03 11.02 27.88
CA GLY A 595 28.01 10.11 28.47
C GLY A 595 27.66 8.63 28.24
N GLY A 596 28.60 7.87 27.67
CA GLY A 596 28.48 6.43 27.46
C GLY A 596 29.84 5.77 27.27
N SER A 597 29.96 4.48 27.62
CA SER A 597 31.18 3.72 27.37
C SER A 597 31.34 3.45 25.87
N PRO A 598 32.47 3.81 25.24
CA PRO A 598 32.71 3.48 23.84
C PRO A 598 32.84 1.96 23.69
N LEU A 599 31.97 1.36 22.86
CA LEU A 599 32.00 -0.07 22.57
C LEU A 599 32.85 -0.34 21.32
N ASN A 600 33.96 -1.06 21.50
CA ASN A 600 34.88 -1.47 20.42
C ASN A 600 34.31 -2.52 19.43
N CYS A 601 32.99 -2.66 19.32
CA CYS A 601 32.34 -3.61 18.41
C CYS A 601 31.99 -2.94 17.06
N ASN A 602 32.71 -3.34 16.00
CA ASN A 602 32.51 -2.82 14.64
C ASN A 602 31.11 -3.14 14.04
N GLU A 603 30.34 -4.05 14.64
CA GLU A 603 28.96 -4.37 14.27
C GLU A 603 28.01 -4.29 15.47
N SER A 604 27.19 -3.24 15.54
CA SER A 604 25.97 -3.23 16.37
C SER A 604 24.85 -3.97 15.62
N GLN A 605 24.63 -5.25 15.91
CA GLN A 605 23.67 -6.09 15.17
C GLN A 605 22.20 -5.93 15.64
N LEU A 606 21.85 -4.81 16.29
CA LEU A 606 20.51 -4.45 16.76
C LEU A 606 20.28 -2.94 16.56
N GLY A 607 19.11 -2.57 16.01
CA GLY A 607 18.78 -1.17 15.67
C GLY A 607 19.58 -0.65 14.47
N THR A 608 19.47 0.66 14.18
CA THR A 608 20.30 1.32 13.15
C THR A 608 21.66 1.79 13.66
N GLY A 609 21.85 1.80 14.98
CA GLY A 609 23.02 2.40 15.63
C GLY A 609 23.00 3.93 15.68
N PHE A 610 21.84 4.59 15.51
CA PHE A 610 21.68 6.04 15.64
C PHE A 610 20.73 6.43 16.79
N VAL A 611 20.90 7.64 17.30
CA VAL A 611 20.05 8.27 18.32
C VAL A 611 19.67 9.67 17.85
N HIS A 612 18.43 10.08 18.14
CA HIS A 612 17.94 11.44 18.01
C HIS A 612 18.01 12.14 19.38
N CYS A 613 18.77 13.22 19.50
CA CYS A 613 18.63 14.17 20.60
C CYS A 613 17.64 15.27 20.20
N VAL A 614 16.56 15.44 20.98
CA VAL A 614 15.58 16.52 20.81
C VAL A 614 15.49 17.33 22.10
N ALA A 615 15.87 18.60 22.03
CA ALA A 615 15.83 19.55 23.13
C ALA A 615 14.79 20.66 22.86
N TYR A 616 13.92 20.94 23.83
CA TYR A 616 12.89 21.95 23.71
C TYR A 616 12.65 22.73 25.01
N GLY A 617 12.23 23.99 24.87
CA GLY A 617 11.94 24.87 26.00
C GLY A 617 10.64 24.48 26.71
N ALA A 618 10.63 24.56 28.04
CA ALA A 618 9.43 24.44 28.86
C ALA A 618 8.97 25.84 29.32
N PRO A 619 7.64 26.10 29.46
CA PRO A 619 6.51 25.20 29.18
C PRO A 619 6.10 25.15 27.69
N GLY A 620 6.59 26.05 26.84
CA GLY A 620 6.09 26.26 25.48
C GLY A 620 6.19 25.04 24.54
N GLY A 621 7.24 24.22 24.67
CA GLY A 621 7.51 23.08 23.78
C GLY A 621 8.28 23.43 22.50
N GLN A 622 8.77 24.67 22.38
CA GLN A 622 9.54 25.17 21.23
C GLN A 622 10.88 24.43 21.09
N LEU A 623 11.18 23.97 19.86
CA LEU A 623 12.42 23.28 19.51
C LEU A 623 13.62 24.21 19.64
N LEU A 624 14.59 23.82 20.46
CA LEU A 624 15.86 24.51 20.63
C LEU A 624 17.00 23.80 19.87
N LEU A 625 16.97 22.46 19.84
CA LEU A 625 17.92 21.64 19.09
C LEU A 625 17.29 20.30 18.71
N HIS A 626 17.50 19.87 17.47
CA HIS A 626 17.43 18.47 17.08
C HIS A 626 18.78 18.07 16.46
N ARG A 627 19.31 16.90 16.82
CA ARG A 627 20.46 16.29 16.16
C ARG A 627 20.35 14.77 16.15
N ARG A 628 20.55 14.15 14.98
CA ARG A 628 20.71 12.70 14.82
C ARG A 628 22.20 12.35 14.75
N PHE A 629 22.69 11.43 15.58
CA PHE A 629 24.10 11.04 15.62
C PHE A 629 24.26 9.53 15.91
N PRO A 630 25.40 8.90 15.56
CA PRO A 630 25.61 7.47 15.78
C PRO A 630 25.87 7.15 17.26
N ALA A 631 25.14 6.18 17.82
CA ALA A 631 25.14 5.80 19.23
C ALA A 631 26.54 5.40 19.77
N ARG A 632 27.41 4.88 18.88
CA ARG A 632 28.78 4.45 19.20
C ARG A 632 29.78 5.60 19.39
N ASN A 633 29.44 6.80 18.93
CA ASN A 633 30.25 8.01 19.09
C ASN A 633 29.33 9.17 19.51
N PRO A 634 28.87 9.17 20.77
CA PRO A 634 27.99 10.21 21.27
C PRO A 634 28.73 11.54 21.31
N GLN A 635 28.20 12.54 20.61
CA GLN A 635 28.75 13.89 20.65
C GLN A 635 28.20 14.63 21.87
N GLY A 636 29.09 15.30 22.62
CA GLY A 636 28.67 16.37 23.51
C GLY A 636 28.06 17.52 22.69
N LEU A 637 26.92 18.03 23.12
CA LEU A 637 26.19 19.09 22.41
C LEU A 637 26.17 20.35 23.26
N LEU A 638 26.47 21.52 22.69
CA LEU A 638 26.35 22.80 23.37
C LEU A 638 25.02 23.47 22.95
N LEU A 639 24.30 24.00 23.94
CA LEU A 639 23.01 24.66 23.78
C LEU A 639 23.00 25.95 24.62
N ASN A 640 22.96 27.12 23.98
CA ASN A 640 22.84 28.38 24.72
C ASN A 640 21.37 28.70 24.99
N LEU A 641 20.99 28.83 26.27
CA LEU A 641 19.62 29.10 26.71
C LEU A 641 19.33 30.60 26.82
N GLN A 642 19.23 31.28 25.69
CA GLN A 642 18.66 32.64 25.68
C GLN A 642 17.15 32.56 25.95
N ASN A 643 16.72 33.13 27.07
CA ASN A 643 15.32 33.42 27.42
C ASN A 643 14.36 32.21 27.68
N SER A 644 14.87 31.00 27.96
CA SER A 644 14.00 29.84 28.29
C SER A 644 13.86 29.60 29.81
N THR A 645 12.62 29.57 30.34
CA THR A 645 12.30 29.26 31.76
C THR A 645 12.31 27.77 32.11
N GLY A 646 12.95 26.95 31.29
CA GLY A 646 13.14 25.52 31.53
C GLY A 646 13.50 24.77 30.25
N LEU A 647 14.14 23.61 30.40
CA LEU A 647 14.66 22.80 29.30
C LEU A 647 14.21 21.35 29.47
N VAL A 648 13.78 20.70 28.39
CA VAL A 648 13.61 19.25 28.32
C VAL A 648 14.45 18.70 27.19
N VAL A 649 15.19 17.61 27.45
CA VAL A 649 16.00 16.90 26.45
C VAL A 649 15.61 15.42 26.45
N HIS A 650 15.40 14.85 25.26
CA HIS A 650 15.16 13.42 25.03
C HIS A 650 16.27 12.85 24.14
N LEU A 651 16.78 11.67 24.50
CA LEU A 651 17.51 10.77 23.61
C LEU A 651 16.59 9.62 23.20
N ILE A 652 16.26 9.54 21.91
CA ILE A 652 15.38 8.53 21.33
C ILE A 652 16.20 7.67 20.36
N TYR A 653 16.32 6.37 20.63
CA TYR A 653 17.11 5.45 19.82
C TYR A 653 16.37 5.12 18.53
N GLU A 654 17.02 5.20 17.36
CA GLU A 654 16.35 4.83 16.12
C GLU A 654 16.24 3.31 15.97
N ASP A 655 15.01 2.82 15.83
CA ASP A 655 14.64 1.41 15.71
C ASP A 655 14.99 0.54 16.93
N LEU A 656 14.89 1.10 18.13
CA LEU A 656 14.78 0.39 19.41
C LEU A 656 13.78 1.12 20.33
N ILE A 657 13.32 0.45 21.40
CA ILE A 657 12.44 1.02 22.44
C ILE A 657 12.92 0.54 23.81
N GLY A 658 13.05 1.46 24.77
CA GLY A 658 13.44 1.12 26.16
C GLY A 658 14.94 1.20 26.43
N PHE A 659 15.71 1.81 25.52
CA PHE A 659 17.04 2.36 25.80
C PHE A 659 17.03 3.89 25.96
N ASP A 660 15.87 4.51 25.66
CA ASP A 660 15.64 5.94 25.60
C ASP A 660 15.81 6.62 26.97
N ASP A 661 16.36 7.83 26.99
CA ASP A 661 16.66 8.60 28.21
C ASP A 661 16.15 10.04 28.08
N PHE A 662 15.76 10.68 29.18
CA PHE A 662 15.26 12.06 29.16
C PHE A 662 15.60 12.82 30.44
N GLN A 663 15.85 14.12 30.31
CA GLN A 663 16.09 15.02 31.45
C GLN A 663 15.29 16.31 31.33
N ILE A 664 14.90 16.84 32.49
CA ILE A 664 14.14 18.07 32.65
C ILE A 664 14.93 18.98 33.60
N LEU A 665 15.19 20.21 33.18
CA LEU A 665 15.72 21.29 34.00
C LEU A 665 14.64 22.34 34.24
N GLY A 666 14.43 22.70 35.51
CA GLY A 666 13.45 23.70 35.94
C GLY A 666 13.90 25.14 35.70
N ASP A 667 13.18 26.08 36.33
CA ASP A 667 13.30 27.54 36.16
C ASP A 667 14.75 28.05 36.32
N VAL A 668 15.44 28.29 35.20
CA VAL A 668 16.85 28.70 35.14
C VAL A 668 16.97 30.20 35.44
N ARG A 669 16.80 30.57 36.71
CA ARG A 669 17.08 31.93 37.18
C ARG A 669 18.59 32.12 37.34
N MET A 670 19.16 33.04 36.58
CA MET A 670 20.61 33.31 36.54
C MET A 670 21.22 33.63 37.92
N ASP A 671 20.43 34.18 38.84
CA ASP A 671 20.89 34.70 40.14
C ASP A 671 21.39 33.64 41.15
N ARG A 672 21.29 32.32 40.83
CA ARG A 672 21.64 31.24 41.78
C ARG A 672 22.40 30.05 41.17
N MET A 673 23.42 30.32 40.34
CA MET A 673 24.48 29.34 40.03
C MET A 673 25.81 29.75 40.69
N ALA A 674 25.88 29.64 42.02
CA ALA A 674 27.12 29.82 42.76
C ALA A 674 28.08 28.63 42.54
N VAL A 675 29.32 28.92 42.15
CA VAL A 675 30.36 27.92 41.86
C VAL A 675 30.75 27.16 43.13
N GLY A 676 30.72 25.82 43.06
CA GLY A 676 31.28 24.96 44.11
C GLY A 676 32.81 25.00 44.09
N PRO A 677 33.49 25.12 45.25
CA PRO A 677 34.94 25.33 45.29
C PRO A 677 35.75 24.10 44.86
N SER A 678 36.98 24.36 44.40
CA SER A 678 37.95 23.34 43.99
C SER A 678 38.36 22.41 45.12
N VAL A 679 38.82 21.21 44.77
CA VAL A 679 39.37 20.23 45.71
C VAL A 679 40.72 20.72 46.25
N ALA A 680 40.81 20.81 47.58
CA ALA A 680 42.07 20.92 48.31
C ALA A 680 41.99 20.03 49.57
N SER A 681 43.11 19.42 49.96
CA SER A 681 43.18 18.43 51.04
C SER A 681 43.58 19.04 52.39
N GLN A 682 42.89 18.69 53.48
CA GLN A 682 43.50 18.30 54.77
C GLN A 682 42.43 17.78 55.78
N SER A 683 42.83 17.55 57.03
CA SER A 683 42.33 16.49 57.91
C SER A 683 41.28 16.87 58.98
N SER A 684 40.78 15.82 59.66
CA SER A 684 40.34 15.75 61.06
C SER A 684 39.03 16.42 61.53
N GLU A 685 38.00 15.56 61.62
CA GLU A 685 37.10 15.37 62.79
C GLU A 685 35.99 16.39 63.15
N PRO A 686 34.95 16.01 63.95
CA PRO A 686 33.57 16.13 63.42
C PRO A 686 32.55 16.88 64.29
N GLY A 687 31.58 17.54 63.64
CA GLY A 687 30.35 18.01 64.30
C GLY A 687 29.41 18.80 63.41
N GLY A 688 28.33 18.19 62.90
CA GLY A 688 27.27 18.93 62.17
C GLY A 688 26.23 18.05 61.47
N LYS A 689 24.98 18.04 61.96
CA LYS A 689 23.87 17.28 61.37
C LYS A 689 23.20 18.07 60.22
N ALA A 690 23.75 17.99 59.01
CA ALA A 690 23.13 18.55 57.81
C ALA A 690 22.00 17.64 57.26
N LYS A 691 20.81 18.22 56.97
CA LYS A 691 19.70 17.50 56.33
C LYS A 691 20.00 17.23 54.86
N ARG A 692 20.15 15.95 54.47
CA ARG A 692 20.16 15.55 53.04
C ARG A 692 18.77 15.78 52.44
N GLN A 693 18.67 16.60 51.40
CA GLN A 693 17.52 16.52 50.47
C GLN A 693 17.61 15.22 49.66
N ARG A 694 16.45 14.62 49.40
CA ARG A 694 16.34 13.30 48.76
C ARG A 694 16.14 13.47 47.26
N VAL A 695 17.14 13.11 46.47
CA VAL A 695 16.95 12.92 45.01
C VAL A 695 16.22 11.60 44.81
N GLU A 696 14.92 11.65 44.56
CA GLU A 696 14.11 10.46 44.30
C GLU A 696 14.25 10.04 42.83
N LYS A 697 14.76 8.81 42.62
CA LYS A 697 14.70 8.14 41.31
C LYS A 697 13.27 7.67 41.06
N LEU A 698 12.47 8.53 40.44
CA LEU A 698 11.16 8.16 39.92
C LEU A 698 11.30 7.49 38.54
N SER A 699 10.41 6.55 38.25
CA SER A 699 10.27 5.97 36.91
C SER A 699 9.64 6.99 35.95
N GLY A 700 9.90 6.85 34.64
CA GLY A 700 9.45 7.83 33.65
C GLY A 700 7.93 8.07 33.61
N HIS A 701 7.13 7.09 34.05
CA HIS A 701 5.67 7.20 34.14
C HIS A 701 5.22 8.10 35.31
N GLU A 702 5.92 8.06 36.44
CA GLU A 702 5.56 8.83 37.65
C GLU A 702 5.78 10.33 37.44
N ALA A 703 6.78 10.72 36.63
CA ALA A 703 7.00 12.12 36.24
C ALA A 703 5.82 12.69 35.41
N THR A 704 5.22 11.89 34.50
CA THR A 704 4.04 12.31 33.73
C THR A 704 2.82 12.47 34.64
N VAL A 705 2.64 11.57 35.61
CA VAL A 705 1.55 11.64 36.60
C VAL A 705 1.76 12.80 37.59
N ALA A 706 3.00 13.11 37.95
CA ALA A 706 3.33 14.29 38.78
C ALA A 706 2.97 15.60 38.06
N LEU A 707 3.27 15.72 36.77
CA LEU A 707 2.84 16.84 35.92
C LEU A 707 1.31 16.98 35.84
N ALA A 708 0.57 15.87 35.81
CA ALA A 708 -0.90 15.88 35.86
C ALA A 708 -1.44 16.31 37.24
N ARG A 709 -0.84 15.82 38.34
CA ARG A 709 -1.21 16.22 39.71
C ARG A 709 -0.90 17.68 40.01
N ALA A 710 0.23 18.20 39.52
CA ALA A 710 0.59 19.61 39.64
C ALA A 710 -0.45 20.55 38.99
N ARG A 711 -1.01 20.16 37.84
CA ARG A 711 -2.12 20.90 37.19
C ARG A 711 -3.39 20.95 38.05
N GLN A 712 -3.77 19.85 38.70
CA GLN A 712 -4.93 19.83 39.59
C GLN A 712 -4.73 20.70 40.84
N GLY A 713 -3.54 20.68 41.44
CA GLY A 713 -3.21 21.55 42.59
C GLY A 713 -3.33 23.04 42.26
N ALA A 714 -2.82 23.45 41.08
CA ALA A 714 -2.88 24.84 40.63
C ALA A 714 -4.31 25.35 40.38
N GLN A 715 -5.19 24.52 39.81
CA GLN A 715 -6.60 24.89 39.59
C GLN A 715 -7.41 24.99 40.89
N ILE A 716 -7.07 24.22 41.92
CA ILE A 716 -7.75 24.30 43.22
C ILE A 716 -7.36 25.58 43.97
N GLN A 717 -6.11 26.04 43.86
CA GLN A 717 -5.66 27.26 44.51
C GLN A 717 -6.21 28.55 43.86
N THR A 718 -6.44 28.56 42.54
CA THR A 718 -7.01 29.74 41.85
C THR A 718 -8.53 29.90 42.00
N LEU A 719 -9.24 28.89 42.51
CA LEU A 719 -10.67 28.98 42.85
C LEU A 719 -10.93 29.36 44.32
N ALA A 720 -9.89 29.44 45.16
CA ALA A 720 -10.02 29.67 46.60
C ALA A 720 -9.97 31.15 47.03
N SER A 721 -9.64 32.08 46.13
CA SER A 721 -9.33 33.48 46.45
C SER A 721 -10.44 34.50 46.16
N SER A 722 -11.67 34.07 45.85
CA SER A 722 -12.78 34.98 45.53
C SER A 722 -14.14 34.48 46.03
N ALA A 723 -14.36 34.50 47.35
CA ALA A 723 -15.66 34.23 47.94
C ALA A 723 -15.96 35.13 49.16
N SER A 724 -17.07 35.87 49.09
CA SER A 724 -17.75 36.49 50.24
C SER A 724 -19.23 36.68 49.89
N PRO A 725 -20.18 36.61 50.85
CA PRO A 725 -21.45 35.93 50.58
C PRO A 725 -22.72 36.77 50.83
N VAL A 726 -23.76 36.59 49.99
CA VAL A 726 -25.12 37.14 50.23
C VAL A 726 -26.21 36.10 49.89
N ARG A 727 -27.36 36.25 50.53
CA ARG A 727 -28.48 35.30 50.69
C ARG A 727 -29.35 35.03 49.44
N ALA A 728 -29.86 33.80 49.44
CA ALA A 728 -31.09 33.24 48.86
C ALA A 728 -32.28 34.16 48.49
N MET A 729 -33.07 33.72 47.49
CA MET A 729 -34.52 33.45 47.67
C MET A 729 -35.13 32.49 46.61
N SER A 730 -36.43 32.24 46.72
CA SER A 730 -37.34 31.30 46.00
C SER A 730 -37.43 31.53 44.46
N SER A 731 -38.09 30.70 43.62
CA SER A 731 -39.33 29.90 43.82
C SER A 731 -39.58 28.77 42.78
N GLN A 732 -40.60 27.94 43.06
CA GLN A 732 -41.63 27.28 42.21
C GLN A 732 -41.50 27.30 40.66
N THR A 733 -41.98 26.33 39.86
CA THR A 733 -43.17 25.43 39.95
C THR A 733 -42.95 24.07 39.24
N ALA A 734 -43.86 23.11 39.44
CA ALA A 734 -44.12 21.97 38.53
C ALA A 734 -45.48 22.15 37.82
N PRO A 735 -45.89 21.28 36.87
CA PRO A 735 -46.57 20.04 37.27
C PRO A 735 -46.30 18.79 36.41
N SER A 736 -46.70 17.64 36.93
CA SER A 736 -46.79 16.33 36.26
C SER A 736 -48.24 16.01 35.83
N PHE A 737 -48.43 14.96 35.02
CA PHE A 737 -49.71 14.26 34.91
C PHE A 737 -49.53 12.74 34.66
N GLU A 738 -50.54 11.96 35.04
CA GLU A 738 -50.52 10.49 35.12
C GLU A 738 -51.37 9.79 34.03
N GLY A 739 -51.28 8.46 33.89
CA GLY A 739 -52.29 7.71 33.10
C GLY A 739 -52.05 6.20 32.88
N ARG A 740 -52.97 5.37 33.40
CA ARG A 740 -53.16 3.90 33.26
C ARG A 740 -52.92 3.34 31.83
N ALA A 741 -52.50 2.09 31.55
CA ALA A 741 -52.62 0.75 32.17
C ALA A 741 -53.90 -0.07 31.85
N GLY A 742 -53.76 -1.23 31.15
CA GLY A 742 -54.63 -2.42 31.36
C GLY A 742 -55.19 -3.22 30.15
N ARG A 743 -54.79 -4.52 30.06
CA ARG A 743 -55.54 -5.69 29.48
C ARG A 743 -55.88 -5.71 27.96
N ALA A 744 -56.49 -6.79 27.39
CA ALA A 744 -56.02 -8.19 27.26
C ALA A 744 -57.03 -9.11 26.48
N GLY A 745 -56.53 -9.96 25.56
CA GLY A 745 -57.04 -11.33 25.31
C GLY A 745 -57.94 -11.64 24.09
N ARG A 746 -57.77 -12.89 23.57
CA ARG A 746 -58.67 -13.70 22.67
C ARG A 746 -58.89 -13.22 21.22
N ALA A 747 -59.39 -14.04 20.27
CA ALA A 747 -59.28 -15.49 19.99
C ALA A 747 -59.93 -15.80 18.59
N ASP A 748 -59.85 -17.05 18.12
CA ASP A 748 -60.61 -17.67 17.00
C ASP A 748 -60.35 -17.13 15.57
N GLY A 749 -60.55 -17.86 14.45
CA GLY A 749 -60.83 -19.29 14.23
C GLY A 749 -61.14 -19.61 12.73
N PHE A 750 -61.07 -20.89 12.31
CA PHE A 750 -61.51 -21.43 10.98
C PHE A 750 -60.72 -20.97 9.72
N ALA A 751 -60.65 -21.68 8.58
CA ALA A 751 -60.93 -23.09 8.22
C ALA A 751 -60.15 -23.49 6.93
N ALA A 752 -60.18 -24.77 6.53
CA ALA A 752 -59.65 -25.28 5.27
C ALA A 752 -60.76 -25.87 4.36
N PRO A 753 -60.50 -26.12 3.06
CA PRO A 753 -61.31 -27.00 2.22
C PRO A 753 -60.56 -28.27 1.75
N ASP A 754 -61.32 -29.28 1.32
CA ASP A 754 -60.89 -30.67 1.12
C ASP A 754 -60.59 -31.09 -0.35
N PHE A 755 -59.94 -32.26 -0.44
CA PHE A 755 -59.93 -33.27 -1.53
C PHE A 755 -60.47 -32.93 -2.93
N GLN A 756 -59.70 -33.33 -3.95
CA GLN A 756 -60.20 -34.32 -4.93
C GLN A 756 -59.10 -35.15 -5.59
N SER A 757 -59.42 -36.42 -5.88
CA SER A 757 -58.52 -37.43 -6.45
C SER A 757 -58.88 -37.79 -7.89
N ARG A 758 -57.89 -38.03 -8.75
CA ARG A 758 -58.05 -38.72 -10.05
C ARG A 758 -56.85 -39.60 -10.38
N GLU A 759 -57.12 -40.66 -11.13
CA GLU A 759 -56.18 -41.76 -11.38
C GLU A 759 -55.57 -41.73 -12.79
N ILE A 760 -54.35 -42.26 -12.87
CA ILE A 760 -53.70 -43.08 -13.93
C ILE A 760 -54.44 -43.19 -15.29
N PRO A 761 -53.72 -43.02 -16.41
CA PRO A 761 -53.23 -44.22 -17.12
C PRO A 761 -51.73 -44.20 -17.44
N VAL A 762 -51.12 -45.39 -17.51
CA VAL A 762 -49.76 -45.63 -18.00
C VAL A 762 -49.82 -46.21 -19.43
N ALA A 763 -48.91 -45.79 -20.30
CA ALA A 763 -48.70 -46.39 -21.64
C ALA A 763 -47.19 -46.53 -21.93
N PRO A 764 -46.76 -47.51 -22.75
CA PRO A 764 -45.40 -48.07 -22.70
C PRO A 764 -44.37 -47.43 -23.65
N ALA A 765 -43.10 -47.70 -23.39
CA ALA A 765 -41.98 -47.34 -24.25
C ALA A 765 -41.72 -48.40 -25.36
N PRO A 766 -41.26 -47.99 -26.55
CA PRO A 766 -40.74 -48.90 -27.56
C PRO A 766 -39.25 -49.23 -27.35
N MET A 767 -38.88 -50.50 -27.47
CA MET A 767 -37.48 -50.91 -27.63
C MET A 767 -37.01 -50.64 -29.07
N MET A 768 -35.72 -50.35 -29.24
CA MET A 768 -34.99 -50.64 -30.49
C MET A 768 -33.65 -51.31 -30.19
N LEU A 769 -33.21 -52.16 -31.10
CA LEU A 769 -32.09 -53.09 -30.93
C LEU A 769 -30.80 -52.57 -31.60
N MET A 770 -29.70 -52.70 -30.85
CA MET A 770 -28.33 -53.00 -31.28
C MET A 770 -27.96 -52.86 -32.78
N GLN A 771 -26.97 -52.01 -33.06
CA GLN A 771 -25.86 -52.37 -33.96
C GLN A 771 -24.51 -51.91 -33.36
N PRO A 772 -23.42 -52.70 -33.49
CA PRO A 772 -22.10 -52.34 -33.00
C PRO A 772 -21.31 -51.51 -34.03
N VAL A 773 -20.60 -50.47 -33.58
CA VAL A 773 -19.69 -49.68 -34.41
C VAL A 773 -18.25 -50.19 -34.26
N GLN A 774 -17.53 -50.32 -35.38
CA GLN A 774 -16.16 -50.85 -35.43
C GLN A 774 -15.09 -49.84 -34.93
N PRO A 775 -13.93 -50.31 -34.43
CA PRO A 775 -12.83 -49.45 -34.04
C PRO A 775 -12.10 -48.84 -35.25
N MET A 776 -11.98 -47.51 -35.27
CA MET A 776 -11.19 -46.77 -36.26
C MET A 776 -9.68 -46.89 -35.97
N GLN A 777 -8.88 -47.10 -37.01
CA GLN A 777 -7.40 -47.15 -36.92
C GLN A 777 -6.76 -45.75 -36.87
N PRO A 778 -5.52 -45.62 -36.33
CA PRO A 778 -4.81 -44.33 -36.27
C PRO A 778 -4.29 -43.90 -37.64
N VAL A 779 -4.54 -42.63 -38.01
CA VAL A 779 -4.04 -42.01 -39.24
C VAL A 779 -2.66 -41.37 -38.98
N GLN A 780 -1.69 -41.66 -39.86
CA GLN A 780 -0.33 -41.10 -39.81
C GLN A 780 -0.27 -39.64 -40.34
N PRO A 781 0.71 -38.83 -39.91
CA PRO A 781 0.87 -37.46 -40.40
C PRO A 781 1.40 -37.42 -41.84
N MET A 782 0.72 -36.68 -42.72
CA MET A 782 1.23 -36.41 -44.07
C MET A 782 2.37 -35.38 -44.07
N GLN A 783 3.27 -35.54 -45.05
CA GLN A 783 4.48 -34.74 -45.22
C GLN A 783 4.24 -33.43 -45.99
N ALA A 784 5.18 -32.50 -45.90
CA ALA A 784 5.19 -31.27 -46.68
C ALA A 784 5.61 -31.53 -48.14
N VAL A 785 5.08 -30.72 -49.07
CA VAL A 785 5.50 -30.67 -50.48
C VAL A 785 5.81 -29.22 -50.85
N GLN A 786 6.98 -29.00 -51.45
CA GLN A 786 7.40 -27.72 -52.02
C GLN A 786 6.94 -27.59 -53.48
N LEU A 787 6.86 -26.37 -54.01
CA LEU A 787 7.18 -26.06 -55.43
C LEU A 787 7.44 -24.56 -55.61
N MET A 788 8.05 -24.16 -56.74
CA MET A 788 8.60 -22.81 -56.98
C MET A 788 8.21 -22.20 -58.34
N GLN A 789 7.91 -20.88 -58.34
CA GLN A 789 8.14 -19.92 -59.45
C GLN A 789 7.41 -20.20 -60.81
N PRO A 790 7.57 -19.42 -61.92
CA PRO A 790 8.30 -18.14 -62.15
C PRO A 790 7.58 -16.99 -62.93
N VAL A 791 7.95 -15.73 -62.62
CA VAL A 791 8.36 -14.58 -63.51
C VAL A 791 7.38 -13.90 -64.53
N GLN A 792 7.65 -12.61 -64.81
CA GLN A 792 7.21 -11.67 -65.89
C GLN A 792 6.15 -10.58 -65.54
N SER A 793 6.16 -9.33 -66.06
CA SER A 793 7.25 -8.36 -66.40
C SER A 793 6.73 -6.96 -66.83
N MET A 794 7.54 -5.89 -66.60
CA MET A 794 7.54 -4.53 -67.24
C MET A 794 6.54 -3.41 -66.82
N GLN A 795 6.87 -2.17 -67.25
CA GLN A 795 6.35 -0.83 -66.84
C GLN A 795 5.69 -0.09 -68.07
N PRO A 796 5.66 1.27 -68.33
CA PRO A 796 6.41 2.44 -67.80
C PRO A 796 5.69 3.84 -67.69
N MET A 797 6.48 4.87 -67.29
CA MET A 797 6.34 6.36 -67.41
C MET A 797 5.34 7.12 -66.48
N GLN A 798 5.67 8.26 -65.81
CA GLN A 798 6.39 9.54 -66.15
C GLN A 798 5.56 10.56 -66.96
N PRO A 799 5.91 11.88 -66.99
CA PRO A 799 7.01 12.63 -66.34
C PRO A 799 6.56 13.26 -64.98
N SER A 800 7.14 14.30 -64.35
CA SER A 800 8.26 15.25 -64.59
C SER A 800 8.92 15.64 -63.23
N CYS A 801 9.89 16.55 -63.04
CA CYS A 801 10.59 17.55 -63.87
C CYS A 801 12.02 17.85 -63.31
N GLY A 802 12.65 18.98 -63.67
CA GLY A 802 13.92 19.50 -63.10
C GLY A 802 14.18 20.96 -63.53
N PRO A 803 15.43 21.46 -63.66
CA PRO A 803 16.74 20.88 -63.26
C PRO A 803 17.75 21.93 -62.68
N LYS A 804 19.05 21.57 -62.64
CA LYS A 804 20.28 22.36 -62.32
C LYS A 804 20.68 22.41 -60.82
N GLY A 805 21.94 22.13 -60.44
CA GLY A 805 23.07 21.69 -61.27
C GLY A 805 24.37 21.33 -60.53
N CYS A 806 25.34 20.87 -61.34
CA CYS A 806 26.77 20.53 -61.13
C CYS A 806 27.52 21.30 -60.01
N THR A 807 28.54 20.79 -59.31
CA THR A 807 29.49 19.65 -59.48
C THR A 807 29.69 18.92 -58.10
N ALA A 808 30.67 18.06 -57.75
CA ALA A 808 31.93 17.55 -58.35
C ALA A 808 32.34 16.17 -57.74
N SER A 809 33.45 15.59 -58.23
CA SER A 809 34.28 14.53 -57.58
C SER A 809 35.73 14.66 -58.11
N PRO A 810 36.82 14.12 -57.49
CA PRO A 810 36.95 12.70 -57.10
C PRO A 810 37.73 12.40 -55.78
N THR A 811 37.82 11.11 -55.46
CA THR A 811 38.77 10.43 -54.53
C THR A 811 40.19 10.29 -55.15
N PRO A 812 41.29 9.81 -54.47
CA PRO A 812 41.32 8.85 -53.35
C PRO A 812 42.49 8.97 -52.30
N MET A 813 42.65 7.88 -51.52
CA MET A 813 43.87 7.34 -50.86
C MET A 813 44.24 7.62 -49.38
N MET A 814 44.19 6.52 -48.60
CA MET A 814 45.20 6.00 -47.65
C MET A 814 45.63 6.73 -46.35
N SER A 815 45.14 6.15 -45.23
CA SER A 815 45.94 5.44 -44.19
C SER A 815 46.16 6.08 -42.80
N ARG A 816 46.45 5.17 -41.85
CA ARG A 816 47.01 5.34 -40.48
C ARG A 816 46.12 5.93 -39.37
N ALA A 817 45.44 4.99 -38.72
CA ALA A 817 45.29 4.82 -37.27
C ALA A 817 46.04 5.78 -36.30
N CYS A 818 45.33 6.13 -35.22
CA CYS A 818 45.88 6.27 -33.87
C CYS A 818 44.95 5.52 -32.90
N ASP A 819 45.43 4.46 -32.26
CA ASP A 819 44.73 3.80 -31.15
C ASP A 819 44.85 4.66 -29.88
N SER A 820 43.76 4.75 -29.11
CA SER A 820 43.81 5.13 -27.69
C SER A 820 42.89 4.19 -26.91
N GLN A 821 43.47 3.08 -26.46
CA GLN A 821 42.78 2.14 -25.58
C GLN A 821 42.43 2.84 -24.26
N VAL A 822 41.14 2.89 -23.93
CA VAL A 822 40.68 3.21 -22.58
C VAL A 822 40.43 1.88 -21.87
N ASP A 823 41.26 1.57 -20.88
CA ASP A 823 41.16 0.34 -20.10
C ASP A 823 39.76 0.18 -19.48
N GLN A 824 39.12 -0.96 -19.76
CA GLN A 824 37.86 -1.32 -19.14
C GLN A 824 38.12 -2.21 -17.92
N PRO A 825 37.60 -1.90 -16.72
CA PRO A 825 37.80 -2.73 -15.54
C PRO A 825 37.02 -4.05 -15.67
N ASP A 826 37.71 -5.11 -16.12
CA ASP A 826 37.15 -6.44 -16.38
C ASP A 826 36.69 -7.12 -15.09
N THR A 827 35.41 -6.93 -14.77
CA THR A 827 34.79 -7.26 -13.49
C THR A 827 33.56 -8.15 -13.69
N VAL A 828 33.51 -9.24 -12.93
CA VAL A 828 32.49 -10.29 -13.02
C VAL A 828 31.78 -10.47 -11.69
N MET A 829 30.49 -10.84 -11.75
CA MET A 829 29.69 -11.14 -10.57
C MET A 829 29.67 -12.65 -10.29
N ILE A 830 30.23 -13.05 -9.15
CA ILE A 830 30.22 -14.44 -8.67
C ILE A 830 29.17 -14.63 -7.57
N ARG A 831 28.69 -15.87 -7.40
CA ARG A 831 27.93 -16.28 -6.22
C ARG A 831 28.88 -16.96 -5.23
N THR A 832 29.06 -16.36 -4.08
CA THR A 832 29.86 -16.91 -2.97
C THR A 832 29.27 -18.21 -2.40
N ALA A 833 30.07 -19.00 -1.69
CA ALA A 833 29.60 -20.20 -0.99
C ALA A 833 28.48 -19.91 0.04
N ALA A 834 28.44 -18.70 0.60
CA ALA A 834 27.37 -18.22 1.48
C ALA A 834 26.12 -17.71 0.74
N GLY A 835 26.04 -17.89 -0.59
CA GLY A 835 24.88 -17.54 -1.41
C GLY A 835 24.75 -16.06 -1.80
N ARG A 836 25.62 -15.18 -1.29
CA ARG A 836 25.67 -13.75 -1.66
C ARG A 836 26.31 -13.53 -3.03
N LEU A 837 25.90 -12.48 -3.73
CA LEU A 837 26.51 -12.03 -4.98
C LEU A 837 27.61 -10.99 -4.68
N ARG A 838 28.77 -11.11 -5.35
CA ARG A 838 29.93 -10.22 -5.18
C ARG A 838 30.58 -9.94 -6.53
N TRP A 839 30.95 -8.68 -6.77
CA TRP A 839 31.77 -8.29 -7.91
C TRP A 839 33.26 -8.46 -7.58
N VAL A 840 34.02 -9.00 -8.53
CA VAL A 840 35.47 -9.21 -8.44
C VAL A 840 36.11 -8.99 -9.81
N ASN A 841 37.38 -8.58 -9.85
CA ASN A 841 38.15 -8.56 -11.09
C ASN A 841 38.28 -10.00 -11.63
N ARG A 842 38.10 -10.19 -12.93
CA ARG A 842 38.14 -11.50 -13.61
C ARG A 842 39.47 -12.23 -13.46
N THR A 843 40.56 -11.49 -13.24
CA THR A 843 41.91 -12.02 -12.99
C THR A 843 42.19 -12.38 -11.52
N SER A 844 41.26 -12.10 -10.60
CA SER A 844 41.45 -12.39 -9.17
C SER A 844 41.36 -13.88 -8.84
N SER A 845 42.13 -14.31 -7.84
CA SER A 845 42.13 -15.69 -7.32
C SER A 845 40.73 -16.15 -6.87
N ASP A 846 39.91 -15.26 -6.29
CA ASP A 846 38.53 -15.55 -5.91
C ASP A 846 37.64 -15.98 -7.10
N ALA A 847 37.87 -15.40 -8.29
CA ALA A 847 37.11 -15.75 -9.49
C ALA A 847 37.53 -17.12 -10.05
N LEU A 848 38.83 -17.42 -10.01
CA LEU A 848 39.39 -18.70 -10.43
C LEU A 848 39.03 -19.85 -9.49
N ALA A 849 39.09 -19.62 -8.17
CA ALA A 849 38.86 -20.64 -7.14
C ALA A 849 37.39 -21.05 -6.97
N THR A 850 36.42 -20.21 -7.37
CA THR A 850 34.99 -20.48 -7.15
C THR A 850 34.28 -21.18 -8.31
N GLY A 851 34.81 -21.12 -9.54
CA GLY A 851 34.29 -21.83 -10.72
C GLY A 851 32.84 -21.54 -11.13
N ARG A 852 32.17 -20.57 -10.49
CA ARG A 852 30.72 -20.33 -10.57
C ARG A 852 30.40 -18.86 -10.85
N ILE A 853 30.69 -18.46 -12.09
CA ILE A 853 30.20 -17.21 -12.68
C ILE A 853 28.66 -17.26 -12.73
N HIS A 854 27.98 -16.16 -12.40
CA HIS A 854 26.52 -16.11 -12.45
C HIS A 854 26.02 -16.28 -13.91
N PRO A 855 24.98 -17.08 -14.21
CA PRO A 855 24.62 -17.41 -15.60
C PRO A 855 24.37 -16.20 -16.50
N GLN A 856 23.69 -15.17 -15.96
CA GLN A 856 23.41 -13.91 -16.67
C GLN A 856 24.65 -13.03 -16.95
N CYS A 857 25.83 -13.41 -16.46
CA CYS A 857 27.09 -12.73 -16.72
C CYS A 857 27.92 -13.39 -17.83
N GLN A 858 27.49 -14.54 -18.39
CA GLN A 858 28.17 -15.16 -19.52
C GLN A 858 27.89 -14.45 -20.86
N SER A 859 26.76 -13.73 -20.97
CA SER A 859 26.40 -12.86 -22.10
C SER A 859 26.51 -11.38 -21.71
N GLY A 860 27.69 -10.78 -21.94
CA GLY A 860 28.09 -9.46 -21.40
C GLY A 860 27.39 -8.21 -21.97
N ALA A 861 26.09 -8.27 -22.33
CA ALA A 861 25.41 -7.24 -23.10
C ALA A 861 24.21 -6.52 -22.42
N GLN A 862 23.63 -7.06 -21.33
CA GLN A 862 22.29 -6.61 -20.86
C GLN A 862 22.19 -5.97 -19.46
N PHE A 863 23.28 -5.87 -18.69
CA PHE A 863 23.19 -5.52 -17.25
C PHE A 863 23.75 -4.15 -16.83
N ARG A 864 24.02 -3.22 -17.77
CA ARG A 864 24.66 -1.91 -17.48
C ARG A 864 23.74 -0.68 -17.49
N SER A 865 22.42 -0.84 -17.42
CA SER A 865 21.46 0.29 -17.52
C SER A 865 20.39 0.35 -16.42
N GLN A 866 20.80 0.41 -15.14
CA GLN A 866 19.99 1.03 -14.07
C GLN A 866 20.77 1.27 -12.76
N PHE A 867 20.53 2.45 -12.15
CA PHE A 867 20.88 2.89 -10.79
C PHE A 867 22.34 2.79 -10.30
N ILE A 868 23.08 3.90 -10.41
CA ILE A 868 23.55 4.76 -9.29
C ILE A 868 24.18 6.03 -9.91
N ARG A 869 24.00 7.22 -9.30
CA ARG A 869 24.74 8.42 -9.70
C ARG A 869 26.07 8.49 -8.93
N ALA A 870 27.15 8.85 -9.61
CA ALA A 870 28.47 9.03 -9.00
C ALA A 870 28.55 10.22 -8.02
N SER A 871 27.54 11.11 -8.00
CA SER A 871 27.41 12.23 -7.07
C SER A 871 27.31 11.82 -5.60
N ASP A 872 26.83 10.60 -5.34
CA ASP A 872 26.43 10.18 -4.00
C ASP A 872 27.61 9.56 -3.21
N MET A 873 28.83 9.62 -3.78
CA MET A 873 30.06 9.10 -3.21
C MET A 873 30.97 10.25 -2.72
N GLN A 874 31.02 10.48 -1.41
CA GLN A 874 32.13 11.23 -0.80
C GLN A 874 33.41 10.38 -0.88
N MET A 875 34.18 10.59 -1.94
CA MET A 875 35.45 9.92 -2.19
C MET A 875 36.53 10.40 -1.21
N SER A 876 36.84 9.59 -0.20
CA SER A 876 38.08 9.70 0.56
C SER A 876 39.17 8.88 -0.13
N SER A 877 40.25 9.53 -0.54
CA SER A 877 41.30 8.94 -1.40
C SER A 877 42.23 7.98 -0.64
N THR A 878 41.84 6.71 -0.55
CA THR A 878 42.74 5.60 -0.25
C THR A 878 42.52 4.46 -1.24
N GLN A 879 43.60 3.84 -1.71
CA GLN A 879 43.54 2.73 -2.66
C GLN A 879 43.14 1.42 -1.97
N ASN A 880 42.52 0.51 -2.73
CA ASN A 880 42.03 -0.81 -2.30
C ASN A 880 40.90 -0.78 -1.25
N SER A 881 39.64 -0.69 -1.71
CA SER A 881 38.48 -1.14 -0.92
C SER A 881 37.56 -2.03 -1.74
N VAL A 882 37.06 -3.11 -1.11
CA VAL A 882 36.06 -4.04 -1.66
C VAL A 882 34.72 -3.68 -1.05
N HIS A 883 33.65 -3.71 -1.85
CA HIS A 883 32.29 -3.42 -1.37
C HIS A 883 31.42 -4.68 -1.40
N GLU A 884 30.76 -4.96 -0.28
CA GLU A 884 29.74 -6.00 -0.14
C GLU A 884 28.42 -5.34 0.29
N PHE A 885 27.31 -5.71 -0.35
CA PHE A 885 26.01 -5.07 -0.15
C PHE A 885 24.93 -6.08 0.26
N ALA A 886 24.08 -5.68 1.21
CA ALA A 886 22.85 -6.39 1.55
C ALA A 886 21.65 -5.68 0.90
N LEU A 887 20.88 -6.39 0.07
CA LEU A 887 19.66 -5.86 -0.53
C LEU A 887 18.53 -5.77 0.53
N PRO A 888 17.84 -4.62 0.65
CA PRO A 888 16.66 -4.51 1.50
C PRO A 888 15.51 -5.42 1.02
N GLN A 889 14.78 -6.02 1.97
CA GLN A 889 13.65 -6.92 1.69
C GLN A 889 12.41 -6.23 1.05
N SER A 890 12.48 -4.93 0.76
CA SER A 890 11.38 -4.14 0.20
C SER A 890 11.17 -4.32 -1.30
N TYR A 891 12.11 -4.95 -2.02
CA TYR A 891 11.92 -5.32 -3.43
C TYR A 891 11.24 -6.69 -3.55
N GLY A 892 9.91 -6.67 -3.70
CA GLY A 892 9.16 -7.88 -4.05
C GLY A 892 9.53 -8.37 -5.44
N LEU A 893 10.06 -9.59 -5.55
CA LEU A 893 10.25 -10.25 -6.85
C LEU A 893 8.89 -10.43 -7.51
N TRP A 894 8.68 -9.74 -8.63
CA TRP A 894 7.67 -10.15 -9.60
C TRP A 894 8.17 -11.45 -10.26
N GLY A 895 7.38 -12.52 -10.12
CA GLY A 895 7.77 -13.83 -10.64
C GLY A 895 7.82 -13.82 -12.17
N PHE A 896 8.99 -14.07 -12.73
CA PHE A 896 9.13 -14.40 -14.15
C PHE A 896 8.71 -15.85 -14.35
N VAL A 897 7.68 -16.06 -15.17
CA VAL A 897 7.33 -17.39 -15.69
C VAL A 897 8.21 -17.66 -16.89
N ASP A 898 9.01 -18.72 -16.83
CA ASP A 898 9.87 -19.13 -17.94
C ASP A 898 9.02 -19.86 -19.00
N HIS A 899 8.90 -19.24 -20.18
CA HIS A 899 8.29 -19.87 -21.35
C HIS A 899 9.37 -20.63 -22.12
N GLY A 900 9.64 -21.86 -21.67
CA GLY A 900 10.75 -22.67 -22.15
C GLY A 900 10.80 -22.86 -23.67
N ALA A 901 11.97 -22.60 -24.24
CA ALA A 901 12.31 -23.03 -25.60
C ALA A 901 12.59 -24.54 -25.61
N LYS A 902 11.98 -25.28 -26.55
CA LYS A 902 12.32 -26.68 -26.82
C LYS A 902 13.57 -26.75 -27.70
N GLY A 903 14.52 -27.63 -27.38
CA GLY A 903 15.71 -27.83 -28.21
C GLY A 903 16.68 -28.87 -27.68
N GLN A 904 16.30 -30.15 -27.79
CA GLN A 904 16.95 -31.35 -27.23
C GLN A 904 16.84 -31.50 -25.70
#